data_AF-A0A9Q0DU00-F1
#
_entry.id   AF-A0A9Q0DU00-F1
#
_cell.length_a   1.000
_cell.length_b   1.000
_cell.length_c   1.000
_cell.angle_alpha   90.00
_cell.angle_beta   90.00
_cell.angle_gamma   90.00
#
_symmetry.space_group_name_H-M   'P 1'
#
loop_
_entity.id
_entity.type
_entity.pdbx_description
1 polymer ?
#
loop_
_entity_poly.entity_id
_entity_poly.type
_entity_poly.pdbx_seq_one_letter_code
_entity_poly.pdbx_strand_id
1 'polypeptide(L)'
;MVLWVRDQGPHGVVSPDQLYALALSRALSSVASPCTVGLYSSCPDRSRLILQSTQVHMDQEARRIEQQCRSSRPRPVKPSLSGLVSLLFKLLFYRPVWARHHQQEHIRFLYVDFSAWHFAGSDLLWAGLVLRLCHAMQVHFGRLPMSLYRTVQYHDEDEVHKKVVADGPSGLRPKMLCCCPLWFFVLSLLVSMVIICIALALFGFPVAESEGFLVDLFKNLLRSPDRNIHSVMDNTQVSRQLGFMNQVRKEMWVLSNFVRFMELYEGRRIRIVIKITELDRCSPTKIVSVLEAINILLSDQDSPFLLILAVDPEVIVQKVNYADSCFCREDRAYAFLNRIVTLSFTIPPLTEKSKRKVFHGLVHVSDVSEKRPRSRGCCDKSTQDESLVEKAEAIYMPLMGPAATAVERVDEDVENLISAAFSSFLSDGGRLNKFLSDDSMSMRRVINSIRVTVTIMKYLNAEVPTPENMAAWVVLANYWPCRLSWLLNCLEDDQQRLKIDPKDAADSLDYKTLWQVFRESRVELYMIRDQIDDLLEQDGDPEMFELLLKSFPFTVKDVEVFVPATVNLDLTIRKELGQIRGVSKLQDSGWNGNVVPLPFKTIVNMSVDDVCSELERMHLNADHAKVLRDNHLNGLALVFGDADQLKSLFHMTLGQWTAFRLRFLGFPPDPRQTARNPRTTHHSLASAPHTRRHDGLR
;
A
#
# COMPACT_ATOMS: atom_id res chain seq x y z
N MET A 1 -18.11 -1.35 -14.96
CA MET A 1 -18.44 -2.66 -14.36
C MET A 1 -17.49 -3.62 -15.03
N VAL A 2 -16.36 -3.92 -14.39
CA VAL A 2 -15.19 -4.52 -15.05
C VAL A 2 -15.55 -5.90 -15.61
N LEU A 3 -15.61 -6.01 -16.93
CA LEU A 3 -16.11 -7.20 -17.65
C LEU A 3 -15.19 -8.42 -17.56
N TRP A 4 -13.93 -8.23 -17.17
CA TRP A 4 -12.88 -9.25 -17.23
C TRP A 4 -12.75 -10.11 -15.97
N VAL A 5 -13.63 -9.93 -14.97
CA VAL A 5 -13.62 -10.80 -13.78
C VAL A 5 -14.37 -12.09 -14.09
N ARG A 6 -13.66 -13.12 -14.58
CA ARG A 6 -14.23 -14.46 -14.76
C ARG A 6 -14.59 -15.08 -13.42
N ASP A 7 -15.77 -15.71 -13.38
CA ASP A 7 -16.40 -16.31 -12.20
C ASP A 7 -16.02 -17.79 -12.00
N GLN A 8 -14.97 -18.27 -12.67
CA GLN A 8 -14.58 -19.68 -12.68
C GLN A 8 -13.09 -19.83 -12.39
N GLY A 9 -12.74 -20.17 -11.15
CA GLY A 9 -11.49 -20.85 -10.86
C GLY A 9 -11.59 -22.34 -11.27
N PRO A 10 -10.51 -22.97 -11.75
CA PRO A 10 -10.51 -24.33 -12.30
C PRO A 10 -10.76 -25.43 -11.25
N HIS A 11 -10.92 -25.06 -9.98
CA HIS A 11 -11.34 -25.96 -8.92
C HIS A 11 -12.43 -25.24 -8.12
N GLY A 12 -13.67 -25.72 -8.16
CA GLY A 12 -14.82 -25.15 -7.43
C GLY A 12 -14.73 -25.24 -5.90
N VAL A 13 -13.53 -25.10 -5.33
CA VAL A 13 -13.18 -25.35 -3.92
C VAL A 13 -12.86 -24.06 -3.17
N VAL A 14 -12.43 -22.98 -3.84
CA VAL A 14 -11.95 -21.74 -3.16
C VAL A 14 -12.65 -20.51 -3.73
N SER A 15 -13.21 -19.66 -2.86
CA SER A 15 -13.81 -18.38 -3.28
C SER A 15 -12.73 -17.40 -3.78
N PRO A 16 -13.05 -16.48 -4.72
CA PRO A 16 -12.07 -15.50 -5.21
C PRO A 16 -11.40 -14.71 -4.09
N ASP A 17 -12.14 -14.35 -3.03
CA ASP A 17 -11.61 -13.59 -1.90
C ASP A 17 -10.62 -14.40 -1.05
N GLN A 18 -10.88 -15.70 -0.85
CA GLN A 18 -9.92 -16.61 -0.22
C GLN A 18 -8.67 -16.77 -1.07
N LEU A 19 -8.80 -16.77 -2.40
CA LEU A 19 -7.65 -16.83 -3.29
C LEU A 19 -6.77 -15.58 -3.18
N TYR A 20 -7.36 -14.38 -3.19
CA TYR A 20 -6.60 -13.14 -3.00
C TYR A 20 -5.92 -13.11 -1.61
N ALA A 21 -6.62 -13.58 -0.57
CA ALA A 21 -6.04 -13.69 0.78
C ALA A 21 -4.87 -14.69 0.84
N LEU A 22 -4.99 -15.84 0.16
CA LEU A 22 -3.93 -16.85 0.06
C LEU A 22 -2.72 -16.33 -0.73
N ALA A 23 -2.94 -15.63 -1.84
CA ALA A 23 -1.85 -15.05 -2.62
C ALA A 23 -1.12 -13.96 -1.83
N LEU A 24 -1.88 -13.11 -1.13
CA LEU A 24 -1.32 -12.08 -0.26
C LEU A 24 -0.52 -12.70 0.89
N SER A 25 -1.04 -13.73 1.57
CA SER A 25 -0.35 -14.37 2.68
C SER A 25 0.99 -15.01 2.25
N ARG A 26 1.03 -15.69 1.10
CA ARG A 26 2.27 -16.26 0.56
C ARG A 26 3.30 -15.20 0.19
N ALA A 27 2.85 -14.10 -0.43
CA ALA A 27 3.73 -12.99 -0.71
C ALA A 27 4.29 -12.40 0.59
N LEU A 28 3.45 -12.13 1.60
CA LEU A 28 3.90 -11.58 2.88
C LEU A 28 4.86 -12.49 3.66
N SER A 29 4.71 -13.81 3.53
CA SER A 29 5.61 -14.79 4.13
C SER A 29 6.98 -14.84 3.45
N SER A 30 7.05 -14.65 2.13
CA SER A 30 8.29 -14.71 1.34
C SER A 30 9.02 -13.37 1.22
N VAL A 31 8.30 -12.24 1.30
CA VAL A 31 8.87 -10.89 1.16
C VAL A 31 9.81 -10.54 2.32
N ALA A 32 10.89 -9.81 2.03
CA ALA A 32 11.81 -9.30 3.03
C ALA A 32 11.22 -8.09 3.78
N SER A 33 11.35 -8.07 5.10
CA SER A 33 11.06 -6.88 5.93
C SER A 33 12.24 -5.89 5.85
N PRO A 34 12.00 -4.57 5.85
CA PRO A 34 10.70 -3.89 5.92
C PRO A 34 9.91 -3.89 4.61
N CYS A 35 8.59 -4.03 4.72
CA CYS A 35 7.66 -3.99 3.59
C CYS A 35 6.35 -3.30 3.99
N THR A 36 5.81 -2.49 3.08
CA THR A 36 4.47 -1.90 3.19
C THR A 36 3.60 -2.38 2.05
N VAL A 37 2.45 -2.94 2.41
CA VAL A 37 1.40 -3.34 1.47
C VAL A 37 0.25 -2.35 1.54
N GLY A 38 -0.09 -1.73 0.41
CA GLY A 38 -1.31 -0.95 0.26
C GLY A 38 -2.45 -1.88 -0.13
N LEU A 39 -3.32 -2.22 0.81
CA LEU A 39 -4.50 -3.04 0.55
C LEU A 39 -5.66 -2.12 0.14
N TYR A 40 -5.91 -2.04 -1.16
CA TYR A 40 -6.89 -1.14 -1.75
C TYR A 40 -8.16 -1.87 -2.13
N SER A 41 -9.31 -1.37 -1.69
CA SER A 41 -10.63 -1.95 -1.99
C SER A 41 -11.70 -0.87 -1.97
N SER A 42 -12.60 -0.88 -2.96
CA SER A 42 -13.79 -0.03 -2.97
C SER A 42 -14.85 -0.45 -1.94
N CYS A 43 -14.70 -1.63 -1.32
CA CYS A 43 -15.59 -2.14 -0.28
C CYS A 43 -14.79 -2.41 1.01
N PRO A 44 -14.96 -1.57 2.06
CA PRO A 44 -14.21 -1.71 3.32
C PRO A 44 -14.42 -3.06 4.01
N ASP A 45 -15.66 -3.57 4.02
CA ASP A 45 -15.97 -4.85 4.66
C ASP A 45 -15.24 -6.02 3.98
N ARG A 46 -15.12 -5.98 2.65
CA ARG A 46 -14.35 -6.98 1.90
C ARG A 46 -12.86 -6.91 2.20
N SER A 47 -12.28 -5.71 2.32
CA SER A 47 -10.87 -5.59 2.72
C SER A 47 -10.63 -6.12 4.13
N ARG A 48 -11.56 -5.91 5.08
CA ARG A 48 -11.46 -6.49 6.44
C ARG A 48 -11.52 -8.02 6.40
N LEU A 49 -12.43 -8.58 5.60
CA LEU A 49 -12.53 -10.04 5.44
C LEU A 49 -11.25 -10.64 4.85
N ILE A 50 -10.71 -10.04 3.78
CA ILE A 50 -9.46 -10.49 3.16
C ILE A 50 -8.29 -10.35 4.15
N LEU A 51 -8.23 -9.27 4.93
CA LEU A 51 -7.19 -9.05 5.93
C LEU A 51 -7.22 -10.12 7.04
N GLN A 52 -8.41 -10.46 7.54
CA GLN A 52 -8.59 -11.53 8.53
C GLN A 52 -8.23 -12.90 7.95
N SER A 53 -8.69 -13.21 6.73
CA SER A 53 -8.37 -14.47 6.06
C SER A 53 -6.86 -14.58 5.78
N THR A 54 -6.20 -13.47 5.42
CA THR A 54 -4.76 -13.41 5.18
C THR A 54 -4.00 -13.75 6.45
N GLN A 55 -4.39 -13.19 7.60
CA GLN A 55 -3.80 -13.51 8.90
C GLN A 55 -3.90 -15.01 9.24
N VAL A 56 -5.06 -15.63 9.03
CA VAL A 56 -5.24 -17.07 9.26
C VAL A 56 -4.29 -17.89 8.36
N HIS A 57 -4.20 -17.54 7.08
CA HIS A 57 -3.30 -18.23 6.15
C HIS A 57 -1.81 -18.00 6.46
N MET A 58 -1.42 -16.81 6.92
CA MET A 58 -0.04 -16.53 7.34
C MET A 58 0.36 -17.40 8.54
N ASP A 59 -0.53 -17.57 9.52
CA ASP A 59 -0.27 -18.43 10.67
C ASP A 59 -0.23 -19.91 10.29
N GLN A 60 -1.06 -20.34 9.33
CA GLN A 60 -1.01 -21.69 8.77
C GLN A 60 0.30 -21.95 8.03
N GLU A 61 0.74 -20.99 7.21
CA GLU A 61 2.00 -21.10 6.47
C GLU A 61 3.21 -21.15 7.40
N ALA A 62 3.23 -20.31 8.45
CA ALA A 62 4.26 -20.37 9.49
C ALA A 62 4.34 -21.77 10.15
N ARG A 63 3.19 -22.38 10.48
CA ARG A 63 3.14 -23.75 11.05
C ARG A 63 3.58 -24.80 10.04
N ARG A 64 3.24 -24.63 8.77
CA ARG A 64 3.65 -25.52 7.68
C ARG A 64 5.16 -25.52 7.49
N ILE A 65 5.78 -24.34 7.47
CA ILE A 65 7.24 -24.19 7.43
C ILE A 65 7.89 -24.87 8.64
N GLU A 66 7.33 -24.68 9.84
CA GLU A 66 7.83 -25.32 11.07
C GLU A 66 7.76 -26.86 11.02
N GLN A 67 6.73 -27.42 10.36
CA GLN A 67 6.56 -28.87 10.21
C GLN A 67 7.47 -29.48 9.14
N GLN A 68 7.75 -28.75 8.06
CA GLN A 68 8.59 -29.22 6.95
C GLN A 68 10.09 -29.13 7.26
N CYS A 69 10.52 -28.16 8.08
CA CYS A 69 11.92 -27.97 8.41
C CYS A 69 12.47 -29.09 9.31
N ARG A 70 13.60 -29.69 8.91
CA ARG A 70 14.31 -30.73 9.68
C ARG A 70 15.21 -30.16 10.79
N SER A 71 15.30 -28.84 10.91
CA SER A 71 16.16 -28.13 11.86
C SER A 71 15.66 -28.25 13.32
N SER A 72 16.51 -27.85 14.28
CA SER A 72 16.16 -27.86 15.70
C SER A 72 14.88 -27.05 15.94
N ARG A 73 13.88 -27.68 16.57
CA ARG A 73 12.60 -27.02 16.87
C ARG A 73 12.81 -25.74 17.69
N PRO A 74 12.12 -24.64 17.35
CA PRO A 74 12.22 -23.39 18.10
C PRO A 74 11.69 -23.55 19.52
N ARG A 75 12.10 -22.64 20.41
CA ARG A 75 11.62 -22.66 21.80
C ARG A 75 10.11 -22.34 21.85
N PRO A 76 9.38 -22.89 22.83
CA PRO A 76 7.95 -22.60 22.98
C PRO A 76 7.70 -21.12 23.24
N VAL A 77 6.61 -20.60 22.65
CA VAL A 77 6.17 -19.19 22.74
C VAL A 77 6.01 -18.73 24.19
N LYS A 78 5.41 -19.59 25.03
CA LYS A 78 5.22 -19.30 26.45
C LYS A 78 6.38 -19.94 27.22
N PRO A 79 7.29 -19.15 27.80
CA PRO A 79 8.37 -19.72 28.57
C PRO A 79 7.81 -20.40 29.83
N SER A 80 8.27 -21.64 30.10
CA SER A 80 8.17 -22.23 31.43
C SER A 80 8.85 -21.29 32.46
N LEU A 81 8.54 -21.40 33.76
CA LEU A 81 9.18 -20.58 34.80
C LEU A 81 10.71 -20.58 34.70
N SER A 82 11.31 -21.73 34.42
CA SER A 82 12.75 -21.87 34.15
C SER A 82 13.20 -21.11 32.89
N GLY A 83 12.38 -21.13 31.83
CA GLY A 83 12.58 -20.35 30.61
C GLY A 83 12.49 -18.84 30.86
N LEU A 84 11.58 -18.38 31.73
CA LEU A 84 11.46 -16.97 32.07
C LEU A 84 12.71 -16.49 32.82
N VAL A 85 13.20 -17.25 33.79
CA VAL A 85 14.45 -16.95 34.52
C VAL A 85 15.63 -16.95 33.55
N SER A 86 15.71 -17.91 32.63
CA SER A 86 16.74 -17.96 31.59
C SER A 86 16.71 -16.73 30.68
N LEU A 87 15.50 -16.30 30.28
CA LEU A 87 15.30 -15.10 29.47
C LEU A 87 15.78 -13.84 30.20
N LEU A 88 15.36 -13.65 31.46
CA LEU A 88 15.76 -12.50 32.28
C LEU A 88 17.27 -12.46 32.50
N PHE A 89 17.89 -13.61 32.78
CA PHE A 89 19.34 -13.73 32.89
C PHE A 89 20.05 -13.33 31.59
N LYS A 90 19.56 -13.83 30.44
CA LYS A 90 20.14 -13.46 29.14
C LYS A 90 19.95 -11.97 28.83
N LEU A 91 18.80 -11.37 29.16
CA LEU A 91 18.52 -9.94 28.96
C LEU A 91 19.46 -9.05 29.77
N LEU A 92 19.78 -9.46 31.01
CA LEU A 92 20.69 -8.74 31.89
C LEU A 92 22.14 -8.77 31.39
N PHE A 93 22.61 -9.94 30.99
CA PHE A 93 24.04 -10.20 30.82
C PHE A 93 24.51 -10.35 29.37
N TYR A 94 23.62 -10.45 28.38
CA TYR A 94 23.99 -10.65 26.98
C TYR A 94 23.42 -9.56 26.06
N ARG A 95 24.18 -9.18 25.03
CA ARG A 95 23.77 -8.29 23.93
C ARG A 95 23.53 -9.11 22.65
N PRO A 96 22.50 -8.78 21.86
CA PRO A 96 22.32 -9.38 20.54
C PRO A 96 23.41 -8.87 19.58
N VAL A 97 24.04 -9.77 18.82
CA VAL A 97 25.10 -9.46 17.85
C VAL A 97 24.59 -9.66 16.42
N TRP A 98 25.13 -8.87 15.49
CA TRP A 98 24.81 -8.98 14.08
C TRP A 98 25.45 -10.20 13.43
N ALA A 99 24.69 -11.29 13.32
CA ALA A 99 25.03 -12.40 12.44
C ALA A 99 24.37 -12.18 11.07
N ARG A 100 25.17 -11.99 10.01
CA ARG A 100 24.68 -11.80 8.63
C ARG A 100 24.05 -13.06 8.01
N HIS A 101 24.20 -14.23 8.64
CA HIS A 101 23.97 -15.53 7.99
C HIS A 101 23.05 -16.49 8.76
N HIS A 102 22.33 -16.04 9.80
CA HIS A 102 21.27 -16.87 10.40
C HIS A 102 19.92 -16.48 9.83
N GLN A 103 19.68 -16.88 8.59
CA GLN A 103 18.34 -16.87 8.02
C GLN A 103 17.56 -17.97 8.75
N GLN A 104 16.96 -17.60 9.88
CA GLN A 104 16.12 -18.51 10.66
C GLN A 104 14.97 -18.98 9.76
N GLU A 105 14.89 -20.29 9.55
CA GLU A 105 13.89 -20.91 8.67
C GLU A 105 12.47 -20.74 9.22
N HIS A 106 12.34 -20.79 10.56
CA HIS A 106 11.07 -20.65 11.26
C HIS A 106 10.64 -19.18 11.33
N ILE A 107 9.39 -18.89 10.97
CA ILE A 107 8.81 -17.55 11.00
C ILE A 107 7.63 -17.53 11.99
N ARG A 108 7.54 -16.49 12.80
CA ARG A 108 6.39 -16.17 13.65
C ARG A 108 5.89 -14.78 13.36
N PHE A 109 4.59 -14.64 13.17
CA PHE A 109 3.93 -13.35 12.99
C PHE A 109 3.39 -12.81 14.32
N LEU A 110 3.55 -11.50 14.52
CA LEU A 110 2.97 -10.74 15.62
C LEU A 110 2.03 -9.69 15.04
N TYR A 111 0.74 -9.77 15.31
CA TYR A 111 -0.24 -8.86 14.75
C TYR A 111 -0.50 -7.67 15.67
N VAL A 112 -0.48 -6.47 15.10
CA VAL A 112 -0.80 -5.21 15.78
C VAL A 112 -1.91 -4.51 15.01
N ASP A 113 -3.10 -4.45 15.61
CA ASP A 113 -4.24 -3.74 15.04
C ASP A 113 -4.23 -2.26 15.46
N PHE A 114 -4.14 -1.38 14.46
CA PHE A 114 -4.21 0.07 14.62
C PHE A 114 -5.32 0.64 13.72
N SER A 115 -6.49 0.90 14.30
CA SER A 115 -7.49 1.75 13.65
C SER A 115 -7.16 3.21 13.93
N ALA A 116 -6.91 3.97 12.86
CA ALA A 116 -6.63 5.40 12.93
C ALA A 116 -7.81 6.19 13.50
N TRP A 117 -9.04 5.71 13.28
CA TRP A 117 -10.27 6.34 13.76
C TRP A 117 -10.34 6.40 15.30
N HIS A 118 -9.88 5.36 16.01
CA HIS A 118 -9.87 5.35 17.48
C HIS A 118 -9.05 6.50 18.09
N PHE A 119 -8.08 7.02 17.35
CA PHE A 119 -7.21 8.10 17.78
C PHE A 119 -7.54 9.42 17.06
N ALA A 120 -8.59 9.48 16.23
CA ALA A 120 -8.93 10.67 15.45
C ALA A 120 -9.14 11.93 16.30
N GLY A 121 -9.52 11.79 17.57
CA GLY A 121 -9.65 12.89 18.54
C GLY A 121 -8.33 13.34 19.18
N SER A 122 -7.23 12.60 19.07
CA SER A 122 -5.93 13.00 19.63
C SER A 122 -5.18 13.95 18.69
N ASP A 123 -4.32 14.79 19.26
CA ASP A 123 -3.48 15.73 18.50
C ASP A 123 -2.42 15.00 17.66
N LEU A 124 -1.96 13.83 18.12
CA LEU A 124 -0.94 13.01 17.47
C LEU A 124 -1.43 11.56 17.29
N LEU A 125 -1.87 11.21 16.07
CA LEU A 125 -2.29 9.85 15.73
C LEU A 125 -1.16 8.82 15.90
N TRP A 126 0.07 9.22 15.62
CA TRP A 126 1.23 8.35 15.73
C TRP A 126 1.57 7.88 17.13
N ALA A 127 1.33 8.72 18.14
CA ALA A 127 1.52 8.30 19.52
C ALA A 127 0.62 7.09 19.84
N GLY A 128 -0.58 7.06 19.25
CA GLY A 128 -1.47 5.90 19.30
C GLY A 128 -0.88 4.65 18.66
N LEU A 129 -0.17 4.79 17.53
CA LEU A 129 0.49 3.67 16.86
C LEU A 129 1.63 3.09 17.72
N VAL A 130 2.49 3.95 18.24
CA VAL A 130 3.60 3.55 19.13
C VAL A 130 3.07 2.89 20.41
N LEU A 131 2.01 3.44 20.98
CA LEU A 131 1.34 2.88 22.16
C LEU A 131 0.78 1.48 21.89
N ARG A 132 0.08 1.31 20.76
CA ARG A 132 -0.46 0.01 20.34
C ARG A 132 0.63 -1.02 20.10
N LEU A 133 1.74 -0.60 19.48
CA LEU A 133 2.90 -1.46 19.26
C LEU A 133 3.55 -1.90 20.58
N CYS A 134 3.79 -0.96 21.51
CA CYS A 134 4.32 -1.28 22.83
C CYS A 134 3.40 -2.24 23.60
N HIS A 135 2.10 -1.97 23.58
CA HIS A 135 1.11 -2.83 24.23
C HIS A 135 1.10 -4.25 23.62
N ALA A 136 1.15 -4.37 22.29
CA ALA A 136 1.21 -5.68 21.63
C ALA A 136 2.48 -6.46 22.02
N MET A 137 3.64 -5.80 22.10
CA MET A 137 4.87 -6.44 22.57
C MET A 137 4.76 -6.92 24.03
N GLN A 138 4.16 -6.12 24.92
CA GLN A 138 3.95 -6.51 26.31
C GLN A 138 3.01 -7.71 26.45
N VAL A 139 1.97 -7.81 25.62
CA VAL A 139 1.04 -8.94 25.63
C VAL A 139 1.74 -10.22 25.16
N HIS A 140 2.57 -10.14 24.13
CA HIS A 140 3.18 -11.34 23.52
C HIS A 140 4.48 -11.81 24.18
N PHE A 141 5.29 -10.90 24.72
CA PHE A 141 6.57 -11.23 25.35
C PHE A 141 6.57 -11.06 26.88
N GLY A 142 5.51 -10.45 27.43
CA GLY A 142 5.39 -10.15 28.85
C GLY A 142 5.87 -8.74 29.21
N ARG A 143 5.28 -8.17 30.27
CA ARG A 143 5.63 -6.83 30.76
C ARG A 143 7.04 -6.75 31.35
N LEU A 144 7.46 -7.78 32.09
CA LEU A 144 8.75 -7.81 32.79
C LEU A 144 9.97 -7.84 31.83
N PRO A 145 10.03 -8.73 30.81
CA PRO A 145 11.16 -8.75 29.88
C PRO A 145 11.35 -7.43 29.13
N MET A 146 10.24 -6.81 28.73
CA MET A 146 10.26 -5.54 28.00
C MET A 146 10.68 -4.36 28.89
N SER A 147 10.16 -4.31 30.11
CA SER A 147 10.55 -3.30 31.11
C SER A 147 12.04 -3.43 31.46
N LEU A 148 12.52 -4.66 31.67
CA LEU A 148 13.93 -4.95 31.94
C LEU A 148 14.84 -4.58 30.76
N TYR A 149 14.42 -4.87 29.52
CA TYR A 149 15.19 -4.48 28.34
C TYR A 149 15.35 -2.96 28.25
N ARG A 150 14.25 -2.22 28.48
CA ARG A 150 14.24 -0.75 28.51
C ARG A 150 15.09 -0.16 29.64
N THR A 151 15.28 -0.82 30.77
CA THR A 151 16.15 -0.27 31.83
C THR A 151 17.62 -0.65 31.66
N VAL A 152 17.90 -1.83 31.09
CA VAL A 152 19.24 -2.43 31.07
C VAL A 152 20.01 -2.21 29.75
N GLN A 153 19.31 -1.94 28.64
CA GLN A 153 19.92 -1.81 27.32
C GLN A 153 19.67 -0.44 26.65
N TYR A 154 18.93 0.47 27.29
CA TYR A 154 18.53 1.77 26.73
C TYR A 154 19.61 2.86 26.78
N HIS A 155 20.80 2.61 27.34
CA HIS A 155 21.75 3.69 27.69
C HIS A 155 22.99 3.85 26.79
N ASP A 156 23.13 3.13 25.67
CA ASP A 156 24.28 3.29 24.77
C ASP A 156 23.85 3.88 23.42
N GLU A 157 23.77 5.21 23.31
CA GLU A 157 23.73 5.90 22.01
C GLU A 157 25.14 6.20 21.45
N ASP A 158 26.22 5.94 22.19
CA ASP A 158 27.57 6.30 21.74
C ASP A 158 28.28 5.24 20.85
N GLU A 159 27.65 4.08 20.58
CA GLU A 159 28.20 3.05 19.67
C GLU A 159 27.51 3.00 18.27
N VAL A 160 26.80 4.07 17.88
CA VAL A 160 25.93 4.11 16.69
C VAL A 160 26.62 3.85 15.32
N HIS A 161 27.95 3.77 15.23
CA HIS A 161 28.62 3.55 13.94
C HIS A 161 29.53 2.32 13.80
N LYS A 162 29.65 1.46 14.81
CA LYS A 162 30.36 0.19 14.63
C LYS A 162 29.39 -0.98 14.72
N LYS A 163 28.82 -1.37 13.57
CA LYS A 163 28.31 -2.73 13.36
C LYS A 163 29.50 -3.69 13.55
N VAL A 164 29.84 -4.04 14.79
CA VAL A 164 30.90 -5.01 15.08
C VAL A 164 30.36 -6.38 14.72
N VAL A 165 30.60 -6.78 13.47
CA VAL A 165 30.45 -8.17 13.01
C VAL A 165 31.47 -8.98 13.80
N ALA A 166 31.02 -9.91 14.65
CA ALA A 166 31.90 -10.98 15.07
C ALA A 166 31.18 -12.30 14.92
N ASP A 167 31.89 -13.22 14.29
CA ASP A 167 31.48 -14.60 14.07
C ASP A 167 31.64 -15.36 15.39
N GLY A 168 30.55 -15.43 16.16
CA GLY A 168 30.44 -16.24 17.36
C GLY A 168 29.27 -17.21 17.25
N PRO A 169 29.39 -18.44 17.78
CA PRO A 169 28.44 -19.55 17.51
C PRO A 169 27.02 -19.36 18.06
N SER A 170 26.73 -18.32 18.86
CA SER A 170 25.43 -18.15 19.52
C SER A 170 24.75 -16.79 19.29
N GLY A 171 25.27 -15.92 18.42
CA GLY A 171 24.66 -14.61 18.11
C GLY A 171 24.48 -13.65 19.30
N LEU A 172 24.88 -14.05 20.51
CA LEU A 172 24.73 -13.32 21.77
C LEU A 172 26.12 -13.12 22.37
N ARG A 173 26.53 -11.88 22.60
CA ARG A 173 27.80 -11.56 23.28
C ARG A 173 27.56 -11.22 24.74
N PRO A 174 28.28 -11.83 25.69
CA PRO A 174 28.19 -11.43 27.09
C PRO A 174 28.69 -10.00 27.26
N LYS A 175 28.02 -9.21 28.10
CA LYS A 175 28.53 -7.92 28.56
C LYS A 175 29.79 -8.18 29.37
N MET A 176 30.90 -7.55 29.00
CA MET A 176 32.18 -7.71 29.69
C MET A 176 32.45 -6.53 30.61
N LEU A 177 33.02 -6.81 31.78
CA LEU A 177 33.52 -5.81 32.72
C LEU A 177 34.91 -6.28 33.16
N CYS A 178 35.94 -5.48 32.92
CA CYS A 178 37.32 -5.73 33.36
C CYS A 178 37.91 -7.12 32.97
N CYS A 179 37.60 -7.61 31.76
CA CYS A 179 38.01 -8.91 31.18
C CYS A 179 37.18 -10.15 31.60
N CYS A 180 36.23 -10.01 32.51
CA CYS A 180 35.31 -11.08 32.90
C CYS A 180 33.87 -10.75 32.47
N PRO A 181 33.04 -11.76 32.15
CA PRO A 181 31.64 -11.51 31.82
C PRO A 181 30.87 -11.06 33.07
N LEU A 182 29.96 -10.11 32.90
CA LEU A 182 29.29 -9.39 33.99
C LEU A 182 28.48 -10.31 34.93
N TRP A 183 27.99 -11.45 34.41
CA TRP A 183 27.31 -12.48 35.22
C TRP A 183 28.23 -13.14 36.26
N PHE A 184 29.55 -13.19 36.02
CA PHE A 184 30.51 -13.76 36.95
C PHE A 184 30.62 -12.92 38.22
N PHE A 185 30.61 -11.60 38.09
CA PHE A 185 30.62 -10.69 39.24
C PHE A 185 29.33 -10.81 40.06
N VAL A 186 28.17 -10.89 39.40
CA VAL A 186 26.89 -11.07 40.09
C VAL A 186 26.82 -12.42 40.79
N LEU A 187 27.31 -13.48 40.15
CA LEU A 187 27.39 -14.81 40.78
C LEU A 187 28.33 -14.81 41.99
N SER A 188 29.49 -14.17 41.89
CA SER A 188 30.43 -14.02 43.01
C SER A 188 29.82 -13.26 44.17
N LEU A 189 29.05 -12.20 43.90
CA LEU A 189 28.34 -11.43 44.93
C LEU A 189 27.28 -12.28 45.62
N LEU A 190 26.46 -13.02 44.84
CA LEU A 190 25.45 -13.93 45.39
C LEU A 190 26.06 -15.04 46.25
N VAL A 191 27.16 -15.66 45.80
CA VAL A 191 27.86 -16.69 46.57
C VAL A 191 28.43 -16.12 47.86
N SER A 192 29.04 -14.93 47.80
CA SER A 192 29.54 -14.25 49.01
C SER A 192 28.43 -13.95 50.02
N MET A 193 27.25 -13.49 49.56
CA MET A 193 26.07 -13.30 50.41
C MET A 193 25.59 -14.59 51.06
N VAL A 194 25.54 -15.70 50.31
CA VAL A 194 25.16 -17.01 50.86
C VAL A 194 26.16 -17.48 51.91
N ILE A 195 27.47 -17.33 51.66
CA ILE A 195 28.52 -17.68 52.63
C ILE A 195 28.39 -16.85 53.91
N ILE A 196 28.14 -15.55 53.79
CA ILE A 196 27.90 -14.66 54.95
C ILE A 196 26.66 -15.11 55.72
N CYS A 197 25.55 -15.43 55.05
CA CYS A 197 24.34 -15.93 55.69
C CYS A 197 24.58 -17.26 56.42
N ILE A 198 25.32 -18.20 55.82
CA ILE A 198 25.66 -19.49 56.45
C ILE A 198 26.58 -19.27 57.65
N ALA A 199 27.57 -18.38 57.54
CA ALA A 199 28.45 -18.04 58.65
C ALA A 199 27.65 -17.42 59.82
N LEU A 200 26.72 -16.50 59.55
CA LEU A 200 25.84 -15.93 60.57
C LEU A 200 24.93 -16.98 61.23
N ALA A 201 24.44 -17.95 60.46
CA ALA A 201 23.63 -19.06 60.98
C ALA A 201 24.45 -20.04 61.85
N LEU A 202 25.71 -20.31 61.49
CA LEU A 202 26.59 -21.22 62.25
C LEU A 202 27.18 -20.58 63.51
N PHE A 203 27.50 -19.29 63.47
CA PHE A 203 28.14 -18.57 64.58
C PHE A 203 27.14 -17.93 65.56
N GLY A 204 25.83 -18.09 65.34
CA GLY A 204 24.81 -17.78 66.36
C GLY A 204 24.78 -16.32 66.83
N PHE A 205 24.82 -15.36 65.89
CA PHE A 205 24.65 -13.95 66.25
C PHE A 205 23.19 -13.65 66.64
N PRO A 206 22.93 -12.84 67.68
CA PRO A 206 21.56 -12.50 68.07
C PRO A 206 20.92 -11.68 66.95
N VAL A 207 19.79 -12.16 66.46
CA VAL A 207 18.97 -11.53 65.42
C VAL A 207 18.46 -10.20 65.95
N ALA A 208 19.16 -9.12 65.61
CA ALA A 208 18.61 -7.77 65.66
C ALA A 208 17.94 -7.49 64.30
N GLU A 209 16.61 -7.38 64.34
CA GLU A 209 15.74 -6.67 63.39
C GLU A 209 16.31 -6.46 61.97
N SER A 210 16.24 -7.49 61.14
CA SER A 210 16.49 -7.35 59.69
C SER A 210 15.35 -7.90 58.84
N GLU A 211 14.10 -7.82 59.33
CA GLU A 211 12.92 -8.17 58.52
C GLU A 211 12.68 -7.18 57.35
N GLY A 212 13.36 -6.03 57.34
CA GLY A 212 13.16 -5.01 56.31
C GLY A 212 14.06 -5.13 55.08
N PHE A 213 15.34 -5.51 55.21
CA PHE A 213 16.32 -5.18 54.17
C PHE A 213 16.21 -6.01 52.89
N LEU A 214 16.02 -7.34 53.01
CA LEU A 214 15.79 -8.20 51.84
C LEU A 214 14.42 -7.96 51.21
N VAL A 215 13.40 -7.71 52.03
CA VAL A 215 12.04 -7.41 51.59
C VAL A 215 11.97 -6.05 50.90
N ASP A 216 12.70 -5.04 51.37
CA ASP A 216 12.78 -3.71 50.75
C ASP A 216 13.64 -3.70 49.48
N LEU A 217 14.70 -4.51 49.43
CA LEU A 217 15.47 -4.71 48.20
C LEU A 217 14.62 -5.43 47.13
N PHE A 218 13.89 -6.48 47.51
CA PHE A 218 12.96 -7.17 46.63
C PHE A 218 11.77 -6.27 46.25
N LYS A 219 11.20 -5.48 47.17
CA LYS A 219 10.12 -4.50 46.90
C LYS A 219 10.57 -3.35 46.02
N ASN A 220 11.84 -2.92 46.09
CA ASN A 220 12.39 -1.89 45.20
C ASN A 220 12.77 -2.45 43.82
N LEU A 221 13.06 -3.75 43.71
CA LEU A 221 13.20 -4.47 42.44
C LEU A 221 11.85 -4.87 41.82
N LEU A 222 10.82 -5.14 42.64
CA LEU A 222 9.44 -5.47 42.24
C LEU A 222 8.54 -4.25 42.05
N ARG A 223 8.96 -3.06 42.51
CA ARG A 223 8.41 -1.79 42.01
C ARG A 223 8.87 -1.64 40.57
N SER A 224 8.13 -2.31 39.70
CA SER A 224 8.08 -2.06 38.26
C SER A 224 8.24 -0.55 38.00
N PRO A 225 9.17 -0.11 37.14
CA PRO A 225 9.18 1.25 36.63
C PRO A 225 8.01 1.44 35.64
N ASP A 226 6.78 1.23 36.11
CA ASP A 226 5.53 1.47 35.36
C ASP A 226 5.13 2.96 35.37
N ARG A 227 6.01 3.86 35.83
CA ARG A 227 5.70 5.29 35.94
C ARG A 227 6.20 6.15 34.77
N ASN A 228 6.97 5.59 33.84
CA ASN A 228 7.55 6.39 32.74
C ASN A 228 6.77 6.38 31.43
N ILE A 229 5.75 5.53 31.24
CA ILE A 229 5.00 5.53 29.96
C ILE A 229 3.92 6.62 29.96
N HIS A 230 3.26 6.85 31.11
CA HIS A 230 2.27 7.92 31.23
C HIS A 230 2.92 9.32 31.31
N SER A 231 4.09 9.47 31.94
CA SER A 231 4.76 10.78 32.05
C SER A 231 5.38 11.27 30.73
N VAL A 232 5.67 10.37 29.79
CA VAL A 232 6.12 10.72 28.43
C VAL A 232 4.97 11.28 27.58
N MET A 233 3.72 10.95 27.91
CA MET A 233 2.54 11.52 27.24
C MET A 233 2.07 12.83 27.89
N ASP A 234 2.35 13.04 29.18
CA ASP A 234 1.92 14.22 29.94
C ASP A 234 2.82 15.45 29.82
N ASN A 235 3.98 15.35 29.18
CA ASN A 235 4.83 16.51 28.91
C ASN A 235 4.33 17.30 27.68
N THR A 236 3.08 17.74 27.77
CA THR A 236 2.37 18.63 26.83
C THR A 236 2.99 20.03 26.72
N GLN A 237 4.11 20.29 27.40
CA GLN A 237 4.85 21.55 27.36
C GLN A 237 6.26 21.46 26.74
N VAL A 238 6.78 20.25 26.47
CA VAL A 238 8.07 20.03 25.78
C VAL A 238 7.89 19.90 24.25
N SER A 239 6.62 19.93 23.83
CA SER A 239 6.09 19.62 22.50
C SER A 239 6.02 20.81 21.53
N ARG A 240 6.88 21.83 21.69
CA ARG A 240 7.02 22.89 20.70
C ARG A 240 8.37 22.77 19.98
N GLN A 241 8.30 22.09 18.83
CA GLN A 241 9.20 22.18 17.68
C GLN A 241 10.50 21.33 17.72
N LEU A 242 10.55 20.35 16.79
CA LEU A 242 11.70 19.56 16.28
C LEU A 242 12.37 18.44 17.11
N GLY A 243 12.06 18.23 18.40
CA GLY A 243 12.70 17.15 19.18
C GLY A 243 12.02 15.76 19.18
N PHE A 244 10.74 15.68 18.82
CA PHE A 244 9.89 14.50 19.11
C PHE A 244 10.04 13.33 18.11
N MET A 245 10.28 13.61 16.83
CA MET A 245 10.50 12.53 15.83
C MET A 245 11.78 11.73 16.13
N ASN A 246 12.82 12.38 16.67
CA ASN A 246 14.02 11.69 17.11
C ASN A 246 13.68 10.75 18.28
N GLN A 247 12.86 11.18 19.23
CA GLN A 247 12.42 10.34 20.34
C GLN A 247 11.57 9.15 19.88
N VAL A 248 10.68 9.35 18.91
CA VAL A 248 9.91 8.24 18.29
C VAL A 248 10.85 7.27 17.58
N ARG A 249 11.81 7.77 16.81
CA ARG A 249 12.83 6.94 16.15
C ARG A 249 13.61 6.12 17.17
N LYS A 250 14.02 6.72 18.29
CA LYS A 250 14.70 6.04 19.41
C LYS A 250 13.84 4.93 20.00
N GLU A 251 12.57 5.22 20.29
CA GLU A 251 11.64 4.19 20.78
C GLU A 251 11.51 3.04 19.78
N MET A 252 11.34 3.32 18.49
CA MET A 252 11.24 2.27 17.47
C MET A 252 12.51 1.44 17.35
N TRP A 253 13.68 2.06 17.48
CA TRP A 253 14.96 1.36 17.50
C TRP A 253 15.08 0.41 18.70
N VAL A 254 14.66 0.86 19.89
CA VAL A 254 14.63 0.02 21.11
C VAL A 254 13.69 -1.17 20.92
N LEU A 255 12.51 -0.95 20.36
CA LEU A 255 11.55 -2.01 20.07
C LEU A 255 12.09 -3.01 19.04
N SER A 256 12.72 -2.54 17.97
CA SER A 256 13.34 -3.38 16.93
C SER A 256 14.46 -4.26 17.52
N ASN A 257 15.34 -3.69 18.35
CA ASN A 257 16.40 -4.45 19.00
C ASN A 257 15.88 -5.44 20.06
N PHE A 258 14.80 -5.11 20.75
CA PHE A 258 14.13 -6.05 21.65
C PHE A 258 13.59 -7.26 20.89
N VAL A 259 12.91 -7.03 19.76
CA VAL A 259 12.39 -8.11 18.91
C VAL A 259 13.53 -9.00 18.42
N ARG A 260 14.61 -8.40 17.95
CA ARG A 260 15.82 -9.13 17.54
C ARG A 260 16.40 -10.00 18.66
N PHE A 261 16.46 -9.48 19.88
CA PHE A 261 16.88 -10.28 21.03
C PHE A 261 15.96 -11.47 21.24
N MET A 262 14.64 -11.27 21.10
CA MET A 262 13.66 -12.35 21.18
C MET A 262 13.80 -13.36 20.03
N GLU A 263 14.14 -12.95 18.81
CA GLU A 263 14.42 -13.86 17.69
C GLU A 263 15.59 -14.81 18.00
N LEU A 264 16.67 -14.29 18.58
CA LEU A 264 17.82 -15.10 19.02
C LEU A 264 17.48 -16.00 20.20
N TYR A 265 16.61 -15.54 21.11
CA TYR A 265 16.19 -16.33 22.26
C TYR A 265 15.26 -17.48 21.86
N GLU A 266 14.24 -17.19 21.04
CA GLU A 266 13.24 -18.16 20.59
C GLU A 266 13.78 -19.10 19.50
N GLY A 267 14.81 -18.67 18.76
CA GLY A 267 15.38 -19.44 17.66
C GLY A 267 14.54 -19.41 16.38
N ARG A 268 13.73 -18.36 16.20
CA ARG A 268 12.85 -18.16 15.04
C ARG A 268 12.70 -16.68 14.71
N ARG A 269 12.49 -16.36 13.44
CA ARG A 269 12.32 -15.00 12.95
C ARG A 269 10.96 -14.47 13.36
N ILE A 270 10.91 -13.26 13.89
CA ILE A 270 9.67 -12.63 14.38
C ILE A 270 9.37 -11.43 13.49
N ARG A 271 8.27 -11.50 12.75
CA ARG A 271 7.80 -10.41 11.90
C ARG A 271 6.59 -9.74 12.53
N ILE A 272 6.63 -8.42 12.65
CA ILE A 272 5.55 -7.63 13.25
C ILE A 272 4.66 -7.10 12.13
N VAL A 273 3.44 -7.64 12.05
CA VAL A 273 2.42 -7.24 11.09
C VAL A 273 1.57 -6.13 11.70
N ILE A 274 1.79 -4.89 11.28
CA ILE A 274 1.02 -3.72 11.71
C ILE A 274 -0.09 -3.48 10.69
N LYS A 275 -1.34 -3.66 11.12
CA LYS A 275 -2.54 -3.43 10.32
C LYS A 275 -3.06 -2.03 10.61
N ILE A 276 -2.98 -1.14 9.62
CA ILE A 276 -3.51 0.22 9.69
C ILE A 276 -4.83 0.29 8.93
N THR A 277 -5.92 0.59 9.64
CA THR A 277 -7.27 0.68 9.07
C THR A 277 -7.89 2.05 9.31
N GLU A 278 -8.89 2.39 8.49
CA GLU A 278 -9.76 3.56 8.67
C GLU A 278 -9.03 4.92 8.63
N LEU A 279 -7.90 4.97 7.92
CA LEU A 279 -7.16 6.21 7.71
C LEU A 279 -7.95 7.22 6.86
N ASP A 280 -8.82 6.70 5.97
CA ASP A 280 -9.77 7.44 5.15
C ASP A 280 -10.75 8.30 5.97
N ARG A 281 -10.95 8.04 7.27
CA ARG A 281 -11.84 8.84 8.13
C ARG A 281 -11.14 10.02 8.82
N CYS A 282 -9.82 10.10 8.76
CA CYS A 282 -9.04 11.14 9.44
C CYS A 282 -9.00 12.46 8.63
N SER A 283 -8.57 13.55 9.28
CA SER A 283 -8.31 14.83 8.60
C SER A 283 -7.04 14.76 7.74
N PRO A 284 -6.93 15.54 6.66
CA PRO A 284 -5.76 15.53 5.76
C PRO A 284 -4.41 15.61 6.47
N THR A 285 -4.24 16.59 7.37
CA THR A 285 -3.00 16.79 8.15
C THR A 285 -2.62 15.58 9.00
N LYS A 286 -3.62 14.87 9.52
CA LYS A 286 -3.44 13.66 10.31
C LYS A 286 -3.11 12.44 9.46
N ILE A 287 -3.60 12.38 8.22
CA ILE A 287 -3.24 11.33 7.26
C ILE A 287 -1.78 11.47 6.84
N VAL A 288 -1.37 12.69 6.46
CA VAL A 288 0.02 12.99 6.07
C VAL A 288 0.95 12.69 7.23
N SER A 289 0.57 13.14 8.43
CA SER A 289 1.32 12.76 9.63
C SER A 289 1.41 11.25 9.63
N VAL A 290 0.29 10.47 9.69
CA VAL A 290 0.18 8.97 9.65
C VAL A 290 0.82 8.27 8.43
N LEU A 291 1.49 8.97 7.53
CA LEU A 291 2.29 8.37 6.48
C LEU A 291 3.80 8.62 6.70
N GLU A 292 4.18 9.74 7.30
CA GLU A 292 5.57 10.09 7.63
C GLU A 292 6.23 9.17 8.68
N ALA A 293 5.62 8.91 9.83
CA ALA A 293 6.14 7.94 10.79
C ALA A 293 6.11 6.48 10.29
N ILE A 294 5.29 6.11 9.30
CA ILE A 294 5.45 4.82 8.61
C ILE A 294 6.79 4.83 7.88
N ASN A 295 7.11 5.93 7.20
CA ASN A 295 8.42 6.07 6.57
C ASN A 295 9.56 5.99 7.60
N ILE A 296 9.38 6.52 8.82
CA ILE A 296 10.34 6.34 9.94
C ILE A 296 10.46 4.88 10.36
N LEU A 297 9.34 4.15 10.51
CA LEU A 297 9.32 2.71 10.86
C LEU A 297 10.08 1.84 9.85
N LEU A 298 10.03 2.24 8.58
CA LEU A 298 10.63 1.51 7.45
C LEU A 298 12.05 2.00 7.10
N SER A 299 12.52 3.08 7.73
CA SER A 299 13.82 3.69 7.40
C SER A 299 15.01 2.76 7.64
N ASP A 300 14.88 1.85 8.60
CA ASP A 300 15.92 0.86 8.90
C ASP A 300 15.72 -0.38 8.01
N GLN A 301 16.71 -0.67 7.15
CA GLN A 301 16.67 -1.75 6.16
C GLN A 301 16.47 -3.16 6.76
N ASP A 302 16.76 -3.33 8.04
CA ASP A 302 16.71 -4.61 8.74
C ASP A 302 15.58 -4.67 9.78
N SER A 303 14.59 -3.76 9.71
CA SER A 303 13.51 -3.72 10.70
C SER A 303 12.52 -4.89 10.53
N PRO A 304 11.96 -5.42 11.63
CA PRO A 304 11.06 -6.58 11.60
C PRO A 304 9.63 -6.23 11.17
N PHE A 305 9.37 -4.99 10.75
CA PHE A 305 8.03 -4.47 10.52
C PHE A 305 7.52 -4.80 9.12
N LEU A 306 6.29 -5.32 9.08
CA LEU A 306 5.50 -5.54 7.89
C LEU A 306 4.21 -4.74 8.07
N LEU A 307 3.98 -3.77 7.22
CA LEU A 307 2.87 -2.85 7.37
C LEU A 307 1.80 -3.14 6.33
N ILE A 308 0.53 -3.25 6.74
CA ILE A 308 -0.61 -3.37 5.84
C ILE A 308 -1.48 -2.14 6.01
N LEU A 309 -1.48 -1.29 5.00
CA LEU A 309 -2.27 -0.07 4.93
C LEU A 309 -3.58 -0.38 4.18
N ALA A 310 -4.66 -0.63 4.92
CA ALA A 310 -5.97 -0.94 4.37
C ALA A 310 -6.82 0.34 4.27
N VAL A 311 -6.83 0.95 3.08
CA VAL A 311 -7.47 2.25 2.84
C VAL A 311 -8.01 2.34 1.41
N ASP A 312 -8.98 3.20 1.18
CA ASP A 312 -9.37 3.63 -0.16
C ASP A 312 -8.37 4.70 -0.69
N PRO A 313 -7.56 4.40 -1.71
CA PRO A 313 -6.60 5.34 -2.27
C PRO A 313 -7.28 6.61 -2.84
N GLU A 314 -8.53 6.53 -3.31
CA GLU A 314 -9.31 7.68 -3.79
C GLU A 314 -9.46 8.74 -2.71
N VAL A 315 -9.82 8.29 -1.50
CA VAL A 315 -10.03 9.17 -0.35
C VAL A 315 -8.71 9.73 0.15
N ILE A 316 -7.63 8.94 0.16
CA ILE A 316 -6.31 9.45 0.54
C ILE A 316 -5.87 10.54 -0.45
N VAL A 317 -5.92 10.27 -1.75
CA VAL A 317 -5.42 11.20 -2.78
C VAL A 317 -6.18 12.53 -2.72
N GLN A 318 -7.51 12.48 -2.62
CA GLN A 318 -8.33 13.68 -2.49
C GLN A 318 -8.00 14.49 -1.23
N LYS A 319 -7.82 13.81 -0.10
CA LYS A 319 -7.52 14.48 1.18
C LYS A 319 -6.11 15.05 1.23
N VAL A 320 -5.12 14.30 0.76
CA VAL A 320 -3.72 14.71 0.74
C VAL A 320 -3.52 15.90 -0.21
N ASN A 321 -4.15 15.88 -1.39
CA ASN A 321 -4.10 17.02 -2.31
C ASN A 321 -4.78 18.29 -1.76
N TYR A 322 -5.76 18.15 -0.85
CA TYR A 322 -6.43 19.28 -0.18
C TYR A 322 -5.64 19.82 1.04
N ALA A 323 -4.55 19.16 1.44
CA ALA A 323 -3.70 19.66 2.53
C ALA A 323 -2.82 20.82 2.01
N ASP A 324 -3.43 22.01 1.85
CA ASP A 324 -2.87 23.24 1.26
C ASP A 324 -1.55 23.80 1.88
N SER A 325 -0.97 23.13 2.89
CA SER A 325 0.16 23.67 3.67
C SER A 325 1.42 22.79 3.71
N CYS A 326 1.44 21.59 3.11
CA CYS A 326 2.53 20.64 3.34
C CYS A 326 3.39 20.26 2.13
N PHE A 327 3.04 20.63 0.90
CA PHE A 327 3.62 19.98 -0.29
C PHE A 327 4.19 20.98 -1.31
N CYS A 328 5.46 20.76 -1.70
CA CYS A 328 6.07 21.40 -2.87
C CYS A 328 5.60 20.70 -4.15
N ARG A 329 5.91 21.23 -5.36
CA ARG A 329 5.49 20.63 -6.66
C ARG A 329 5.85 19.14 -6.81
N GLU A 330 6.81 18.64 -6.03
CA GLU A 330 7.33 17.27 -6.01
C GLU A 330 6.51 16.31 -5.13
N ASP A 331 5.63 16.81 -4.26
CA ASP A 331 4.90 16.01 -3.26
C ASP A 331 3.41 15.83 -3.62
N ARG A 332 3.10 15.44 -4.85
CA ARG A 332 1.72 15.03 -5.21
C ARG A 332 1.33 13.77 -4.42
N ALA A 333 0.05 13.63 -4.05
CA ALA A 333 -0.40 12.54 -3.17
C ALA A 333 0.00 11.14 -3.65
N TYR A 334 -0.04 10.92 -4.97
CA TYR A 334 0.37 9.67 -5.60
C TYR A 334 1.88 9.40 -5.50
N ALA A 335 2.72 10.41 -5.72
CA ALA A 335 4.17 10.28 -5.58
C ALA A 335 4.55 9.96 -4.12
N PHE A 336 3.86 10.60 -3.17
CA PHE A 336 4.04 10.36 -1.75
C PHE A 336 3.68 8.91 -1.34
N LEU A 337 2.52 8.40 -1.79
CA LEU A 337 2.14 7.00 -1.60
C LEU A 337 3.12 6.04 -2.28
N ASN A 338 3.60 6.41 -3.48
CA ASN A 338 4.63 5.67 -4.21
C ASN A 338 6.04 5.75 -3.58
N ARG A 339 6.24 6.51 -2.51
CA ARG A 339 7.46 6.38 -1.69
C ARG A 339 7.30 5.37 -0.56
N ILE A 340 6.06 5.17 -0.10
CA ILE A 340 5.77 4.39 1.11
C ILE A 340 5.39 2.94 0.79
N VAL A 341 4.60 2.71 -0.25
CA VAL A 341 3.94 1.42 -0.52
C VAL A 341 4.78 0.50 -1.40
N THR A 342 5.54 -0.42 -0.81
CA THR A 342 6.39 -1.36 -1.58
C THR A 342 5.62 -2.46 -2.32
N LEU A 343 4.32 -2.62 -2.07
CA LEU A 343 3.43 -3.52 -2.81
C LEU A 343 2.02 -2.94 -2.81
N SER A 344 1.55 -2.48 -3.96
CA SER A 344 0.14 -2.16 -4.15
C SER A 344 -0.64 -3.47 -4.36
N PHE A 345 -1.67 -3.70 -3.55
CA PHE A 345 -2.56 -4.84 -3.63
C PHE A 345 -4.00 -4.34 -3.72
N THR A 346 -4.44 -4.11 -4.95
CA THR A 346 -5.79 -3.69 -5.27
C THR A 346 -6.67 -4.91 -5.48
N ILE A 347 -7.71 -5.01 -4.66
CA ILE A 347 -8.70 -6.07 -4.77
C ILE A 347 -9.63 -5.76 -5.97
N PRO A 348 -9.74 -6.67 -6.96
CA PRO A 348 -10.62 -6.46 -8.12
C PRO A 348 -12.08 -6.24 -7.69
N PRO A 349 -12.93 -5.54 -8.46
CA PRO A 349 -14.31 -5.26 -8.06
C PRO A 349 -15.12 -6.55 -7.82
N LEU A 350 -16.18 -6.44 -7.00
CA LEU A 350 -17.05 -7.57 -6.68
C LEU A 350 -17.67 -8.18 -7.95
N THR A 351 -17.70 -9.51 -8.03
CA THR A 351 -18.46 -10.23 -9.05
C THR A 351 -19.96 -10.01 -8.84
N GLU A 352 -20.77 -10.22 -9.87
CA GLU A 352 -22.24 -10.10 -9.76
C GLU A 352 -22.82 -11.00 -8.66
N LYS A 353 -22.28 -12.22 -8.48
CA LYS A 353 -22.68 -13.10 -7.39
C LYS A 353 -22.33 -12.52 -6.02
N SER A 354 -21.11 -12.02 -5.84
CA SER A 354 -20.68 -11.42 -4.57
C SER A 354 -21.43 -10.11 -4.28
N LYS A 355 -21.70 -9.29 -5.28
CA LYS A 355 -22.57 -8.10 -5.14
C LYS A 355 -23.96 -8.49 -4.66
N ARG A 356 -24.59 -9.51 -5.25
CA ARG A 356 -25.91 -10.00 -4.81
C ARG A 356 -25.88 -10.51 -3.37
N LYS A 357 -24.81 -11.22 -2.95
CA LYS A 357 -24.64 -11.66 -1.56
C LYS A 357 -24.53 -10.49 -0.59
N VAL A 358 -23.68 -9.50 -0.90
CA VAL A 358 -23.52 -8.29 -0.09
C VAL A 358 -24.84 -7.52 -0.03
N PHE A 359 -25.50 -7.32 -1.17
CA PHE A 359 -26.78 -6.63 -1.26
C PHE A 359 -27.87 -7.34 -0.44
N HIS A 360 -27.98 -8.67 -0.56
CA HIS A 360 -28.90 -9.47 0.25
C HIS A 360 -28.60 -9.35 1.75
N GLY A 361 -27.31 -9.35 2.14
CA GLY A 361 -26.90 -9.09 3.52
C GLY A 361 -27.36 -7.72 4.02
N LEU A 362 -27.18 -6.66 3.23
CA LEU A 362 -27.61 -5.30 3.57
C LEU A 362 -29.14 -5.18 3.70
N VAL A 363 -29.89 -5.84 2.84
CA VAL A 363 -31.36 -5.84 2.89
C VAL A 363 -31.87 -6.58 4.13
N HIS A 364 -31.30 -7.74 4.46
CA HIS A 364 -31.77 -8.57 5.58
C HIS A 364 -31.27 -8.13 6.97
N VAL A 365 -30.25 -7.27 7.07
CA VAL A 365 -29.85 -6.66 8.37
C VAL A 365 -30.96 -5.75 8.92
N SER A 366 -31.86 -5.26 8.07
CA SER A 366 -32.98 -4.39 8.48
C SER A 366 -34.16 -5.15 9.14
N ASP A 367 -34.27 -6.48 8.96
CA ASP A 367 -35.40 -7.28 9.46
C ASP A 367 -35.16 -7.94 10.85
N VAL A 368 -34.02 -7.66 11.49
CA VAL A 368 -33.70 -8.22 12.84
C VAL A 368 -34.20 -7.33 13.98
N SER A 369 -34.92 -6.25 13.69
CA SER A 369 -35.70 -5.49 14.68
C SER A 369 -37.18 -5.85 14.58
N GLU A 370 -37.60 -6.93 15.27
CA GLU A 370 -38.96 -7.19 15.80
C GLU A 370 -39.30 -8.69 15.91
N LYS A 371 -38.50 -9.48 16.63
CA LYS A 371 -39.05 -10.67 17.33
C LYS A 371 -38.43 -10.80 18.71
N ARG A 372 -39.07 -10.17 19.70
CA ARG A 372 -38.90 -10.50 21.12
C ARG A 372 -39.38 -11.94 21.36
N PRO A 373 -38.55 -12.87 21.87
CA PRO A 373 -39.07 -14.04 22.55
C PRO A 373 -39.48 -13.61 23.97
N ARG A 374 -40.75 -13.82 24.32
CA ARG A 374 -41.27 -13.70 25.68
C ARG A 374 -40.71 -14.84 26.56
N SER A 375 -40.33 -14.48 27.79
CA SER A 375 -40.06 -15.25 29.04
C SER A 375 -39.95 -16.79 28.97
N ARG A 376 -38.95 -17.40 29.62
CA ARG A 376 -38.77 -17.55 31.07
C ARG A 376 -37.30 -17.77 31.43
N GLY A 377 -36.88 -17.22 32.56
CA GLY A 377 -35.49 -17.12 32.97
C GLY A 377 -34.89 -18.34 33.66
N CYS A 378 -33.56 -18.30 33.81
CA CYS A 378 -32.90 -18.31 35.10
C CYS A 378 -31.51 -17.67 34.92
N CYS A 379 -31.08 -16.89 35.90
CA CYS A 379 -29.78 -16.21 35.87
C CYS A 379 -28.65 -17.24 35.96
N ASP A 380 -27.69 -17.18 35.04
CA ASP A 380 -26.30 -17.53 35.33
C ASP A 380 -25.34 -16.59 34.60
N LYS A 381 -24.35 -16.13 35.34
CA LYS A 381 -23.33 -15.17 34.91
C LYS A 381 -22.28 -15.89 34.06
N SER A 382 -22.05 -15.46 32.82
CA SER A 382 -20.73 -15.54 32.17
C SER A 382 -20.71 -14.88 30.78
N THR A 383 -19.66 -14.08 30.58
CA THR A 383 -18.87 -13.93 29.34
C THR A 383 -19.63 -13.88 28.01
N GLN A 384 -20.02 -12.68 27.58
CA GLN A 384 -20.39 -12.40 26.18
C GLN A 384 -19.32 -11.53 25.53
N ASP A 385 -18.34 -12.19 24.91
CA ASP A 385 -17.63 -11.66 23.72
C ASP A 385 -16.95 -12.77 22.87
N GLU A 386 -17.07 -14.06 23.24
CA GLU A 386 -16.43 -15.17 22.51
C GLU A 386 -17.31 -15.85 21.43
N SER A 387 -18.63 -15.62 21.39
CA SER A 387 -19.54 -16.42 20.54
C SER A 387 -19.60 -16.03 19.06
N LEU A 388 -19.06 -14.87 18.68
CA LEU A 388 -18.91 -14.46 17.27
C LEU A 388 -17.59 -14.93 16.65
N VAL A 389 -16.58 -15.22 17.47
CA VAL A 389 -15.27 -15.72 17.02
C VAL A 389 -15.37 -17.21 16.69
N GLU A 390 -16.13 -17.97 17.49
CA GLU A 390 -16.26 -19.43 17.32
C GLU A 390 -17.10 -19.81 16.08
N LYS A 391 -18.06 -18.97 15.67
CA LYS A 391 -18.81 -19.14 14.42
C LYS A 391 -18.03 -18.73 13.17
N ALA A 392 -17.00 -17.89 13.30
CA ALA A 392 -16.12 -17.57 12.19
C ALA A 392 -15.18 -18.75 11.90
N GLU A 393 -14.58 -19.39 12.91
CA GLU A 393 -13.66 -20.53 12.72
C GLU A 393 -14.32 -21.73 11.99
N ALA A 394 -15.61 -22.00 12.21
CA ALA A 394 -16.30 -23.10 11.54
C ALA A 394 -16.53 -22.92 10.03
N ILE A 395 -16.47 -21.68 9.52
CA ILE A 395 -16.62 -21.38 8.08
C ILE A 395 -15.27 -21.47 7.33
N TYR A 396 -14.15 -21.47 8.07
CA TYR A 396 -12.78 -21.53 7.55
C TYR A 396 -12.08 -22.87 7.88
N MET A 397 -12.78 -23.99 7.74
CA MET A 397 -12.18 -25.31 7.98
C MET A 397 -11.05 -25.65 6.97
N PRO A 398 -10.01 -26.41 7.39
CA PRO A 398 -8.78 -26.63 6.63
C PRO A 398 -8.98 -27.53 5.39
N LEU A 399 -8.19 -27.29 4.34
CA LEU A 399 -7.83 -28.34 3.36
C LEU A 399 -7.00 -29.42 4.09
N MET A 400 -7.63 -30.34 4.80
CA MET A 400 -6.99 -31.56 5.33
C MET A 400 -7.53 -32.76 4.55
N GLY A 401 -6.70 -33.29 3.65
CA GLY A 401 -7.03 -34.37 2.70
C GLY A 401 -6.16 -34.31 1.44
N PRO A 402 -6.49 -35.06 0.37
CA PRO A 402 -5.75 -35.07 -0.91
C PRO A 402 -5.63 -33.71 -1.61
N ALA A 403 -6.32 -32.68 -1.11
CA ALA A 403 -6.20 -31.31 -1.55
C ALA A 403 -4.93 -30.60 -0.97
N ALA A 404 -4.42 -31.03 0.19
CA ALA A 404 -3.17 -30.50 0.74
C ALA A 404 -1.96 -30.85 -0.14
N THR A 405 -1.87 -32.10 -0.60
CA THR A 405 -0.82 -32.56 -1.53
C THR A 405 -0.94 -31.92 -2.91
N ALA A 406 -2.15 -31.57 -3.35
CA ALA A 406 -2.36 -30.79 -4.56
C ALA A 406 -1.84 -29.35 -4.42
N VAL A 407 -2.07 -28.72 -3.27
CA VAL A 407 -1.54 -27.37 -2.96
C VAL A 407 -0.01 -27.37 -2.90
N GLU A 408 0.65 -28.41 -2.35
CA GLU A 408 2.12 -28.43 -2.31
C GLU A 408 2.77 -28.51 -3.69
N ARG A 409 2.22 -29.31 -4.60
CA ARG A 409 2.71 -29.38 -5.99
C ARG A 409 2.51 -28.07 -6.73
N VAL A 410 1.38 -27.39 -6.48
CA VAL A 410 1.13 -26.07 -7.03
C VAL A 410 2.14 -25.05 -6.50
N ASP A 411 2.54 -25.15 -5.23
CA ASP A 411 3.49 -24.21 -4.61
C ASP A 411 4.92 -24.37 -5.15
N GLU A 412 5.37 -25.61 -5.36
CA GLU A 412 6.66 -25.87 -6.00
C GLU A 412 6.69 -25.33 -7.45
N ASP A 413 5.61 -25.55 -8.20
CA ASP A 413 5.43 -24.96 -9.53
C ASP A 413 5.46 -23.42 -9.49
N VAL A 414 4.82 -22.79 -8.50
CA VAL A 414 4.81 -21.33 -8.34
C VAL A 414 6.22 -20.80 -8.11
N GLU A 415 7.00 -21.38 -7.20
CA GLU A 415 8.37 -20.91 -6.95
C GLU A 415 9.30 -21.16 -8.13
N ASN A 416 9.10 -22.23 -8.90
CA ASN A 416 9.81 -22.48 -10.16
C ASN A 416 9.49 -21.40 -11.21
N LEU A 417 8.21 -21.04 -11.36
CA LEU A 417 7.77 -19.97 -12.26
C LEU A 417 8.30 -18.60 -11.83
N ILE A 418 8.30 -18.30 -10.52
CA ILE A 418 8.87 -17.08 -9.95
C ILE A 418 10.37 -17.02 -10.25
N SER A 419 11.10 -18.11 -10.03
CA SER A 419 12.53 -18.19 -10.30
C SER A 419 12.84 -18.01 -11.79
N ALA A 420 12.02 -18.59 -12.68
CA ALA A 420 12.12 -18.40 -14.12
C ALA A 420 11.76 -16.96 -14.56
N ALA A 421 10.80 -16.31 -13.89
CA ALA A 421 10.51 -14.91 -14.13
C ALA A 421 11.68 -14.02 -13.69
N PHE A 422 12.33 -14.31 -12.56
CA PHE A 422 13.50 -13.56 -12.10
C PHE A 422 14.73 -13.77 -12.98
N SER A 423 14.95 -14.96 -13.53
CA SER A 423 16.06 -15.20 -14.45
C SER A 423 15.98 -14.36 -15.72
N SER A 424 14.77 -13.94 -16.15
CA SER A 424 14.58 -13.03 -17.28
C SER A 424 15.16 -11.62 -17.04
N PHE A 425 15.35 -11.22 -15.77
CA PHE A 425 16.00 -9.96 -15.38
C PHE A 425 17.50 -10.12 -15.09
N LEU A 426 17.88 -11.27 -14.51
CA LEU A 426 19.23 -11.53 -14.01
C LEU A 426 20.19 -12.09 -15.07
N SER A 427 19.67 -12.56 -16.21
CA SER A 427 20.50 -13.02 -17.32
C SER A 427 21.21 -11.85 -18.01
N ASP A 428 22.49 -12.04 -18.35
CA ASP A 428 23.28 -11.07 -19.09
C ASP A 428 22.65 -10.88 -20.49
N GLY A 429 22.20 -9.65 -20.80
CA GLY A 429 21.42 -9.35 -22.01
C GLY A 429 19.90 -9.60 -21.90
N GLY A 430 19.35 -9.79 -20.69
CA GLY A 430 17.91 -9.94 -20.46
C GLY A 430 17.09 -8.78 -21.05
N ARG A 431 16.08 -9.10 -21.87
CA ARG A 431 15.26 -8.11 -22.59
C ARG A 431 14.51 -7.15 -21.67
N LEU A 432 14.25 -7.56 -20.43
CA LEU A 432 13.51 -6.80 -19.44
C LEU A 432 14.36 -5.87 -18.58
N ASN A 433 15.67 -6.12 -18.49
CA ASN A 433 16.58 -5.33 -17.66
C ASN A 433 16.56 -3.84 -18.05
N LYS A 434 16.51 -3.55 -19.35
CA LYS A 434 16.45 -2.18 -19.89
C LYS A 434 15.22 -1.36 -19.46
N PHE A 435 14.15 -2.00 -18.99
CA PHE A 435 12.93 -1.31 -18.54
C PHE A 435 12.88 -1.10 -17.03
N LEU A 436 13.84 -1.64 -16.27
CA LEU A 436 13.90 -1.43 -14.83
C LEU A 436 14.52 -0.07 -14.52
N SER A 437 13.95 0.61 -13.52
CA SER A 437 14.58 1.78 -12.90
C SER A 437 15.74 1.36 -12.00
N ASP A 438 16.76 2.22 -11.88
CA ASP A 438 17.89 2.05 -10.96
C ASP A 438 17.47 2.15 -9.47
N ASP A 439 16.25 2.61 -9.19
CA ASP A 439 15.72 2.72 -7.83
C ASP A 439 15.42 1.33 -7.20
N SER A 440 16.08 1.05 -6.09
CA SER A 440 15.89 -0.19 -5.32
C SER A 440 14.47 -0.41 -4.81
N MET A 441 13.71 0.65 -4.53
CA MET A 441 12.31 0.53 -4.09
C MET A 441 11.41 0.11 -5.25
N SER A 442 11.62 0.68 -6.43
CA SER A 442 10.97 0.30 -7.69
C SER A 442 11.28 -1.16 -8.06
N MET A 443 12.54 -1.59 -7.95
CA MET A 443 12.90 -3.00 -8.14
C MET A 443 12.21 -3.92 -7.12
N ARG A 444 12.16 -3.53 -5.83
CA ARG A 444 11.47 -4.29 -4.78
C ARG A 444 9.98 -4.41 -5.08
N ARG A 445 9.33 -3.35 -5.58
CA ARG A 445 7.93 -3.37 -6.03
C ARG A 445 7.72 -4.41 -7.12
N VAL A 446 8.56 -4.40 -8.17
CA VAL A 446 8.47 -5.38 -9.27
C VAL A 446 8.62 -6.80 -8.75
N ILE A 447 9.61 -7.07 -7.91
CA ILE A 447 9.82 -8.40 -7.30
C ILE A 447 8.58 -8.86 -6.52
N ASN A 448 8.06 -7.99 -5.66
CA ASN A 448 6.89 -8.30 -4.84
C ASN A 448 5.63 -8.52 -5.70
N SER A 449 5.42 -7.69 -6.72
CA SER A 449 4.31 -7.83 -7.66
C SER A 449 4.40 -9.12 -8.48
N ILE A 450 5.58 -9.53 -8.95
CA ILE A 450 5.76 -10.80 -9.68
C ILE A 450 5.33 -11.97 -8.81
N ARG A 451 5.79 -12.02 -7.55
CA ARG A 451 5.41 -13.10 -6.60
C ARG A 451 3.90 -13.22 -6.47
N VAL A 452 3.22 -12.09 -6.28
CA VAL A 452 1.77 -12.06 -6.13
C VAL A 452 1.06 -12.44 -7.43
N THR A 453 1.42 -11.84 -8.56
CA THR A 453 0.77 -12.07 -9.85
C THR A 453 0.95 -13.51 -10.33
N VAL A 454 2.15 -14.09 -10.24
CA VAL A 454 2.39 -15.49 -10.60
C VAL A 454 1.59 -16.44 -9.69
N THR A 455 1.55 -16.16 -8.39
CA THR A 455 0.73 -16.94 -7.44
C THR A 455 -0.74 -16.87 -7.83
N ILE A 456 -1.31 -15.68 -8.05
CA ILE A 456 -2.72 -15.56 -8.42
C ILE A 456 -2.99 -16.26 -9.77
N MET A 457 -2.14 -16.08 -10.77
CA MET A 457 -2.31 -16.70 -12.10
C MET A 457 -2.32 -18.21 -12.05
N LYS A 458 -1.38 -18.83 -11.33
CA LYS A 458 -1.28 -20.30 -11.26
C LYS A 458 -2.50 -20.91 -10.57
N TYR A 459 -3.10 -20.20 -9.62
CA TYR A 459 -4.31 -20.65 -8.95
C TYR A 459 -5.60 -20.34 -9.74
N LEU A 460 -5.59 -19.29 -10.57
CA LEU A 460 -6.72 -18.95 -11.45
C LEU A 460 -6.74 -19.75 -12.76
N ASN A 461 -5.59 -20.14 -13.30
CA ASN A 461 -5.48 -20.77 -14.61
C ASN A 461 -4.57 -22.00 -14.53
N ALA A 462 -5.03 -23.11 -15.11
CA ALA A 462 -4.22 -24.32 -15.23
C ALA A 462 -3.06 -24.15 -16.23
N GLU A 463 -3.27 -23.37 -17.28
CA GLU A 463 -2.25 -22.96 -18.25
C GLU A 463 -1.84 -21.51 -18.00
N VAL A 464 -0.60 -21.31 -17.55
CA VAL A 464 -0.04 -19.98 -17.29
C VAL A 464 0.75 -19.48 -18.50
N PRO A 465 0.73 -18.17 -18.79
CA PRO A 465 1.60 -17.56 -19.80
C PRO A 465 3.09 -17.79 -19.50
N THR A 466 3.96 -17.49 -20.48
CA THR A 466 5.41 -17.62 -20.27
C THR A 466 5.89 -16.73 -19.11
N PRO A 467 6.87 -17.18 -18.29
CA PRO A 467 7.39 -16.38 -17.17
C PRO A 467 7.90 -14.99 -17.58
N GLU A 468 8.47 -14.89 -18.77
CA GLU A 468 8.92 -13.61 -19.35
C GLU A 468 7.74 -12.67 -19.65
N ASN A 469 6.63 -13.18 -20.23
CA ASN A 469 5.44 -12.37 -20.46
C ASN A 469 4.75 -11.94 -19.15
N MET A 470 4.77 -12.81 -18.13
CA MET A 470 4.29 -12.46 -16.79
C MET A 470 5.11 -11.34 -16.16
N ALA A 471 6.44 -11.43 -16.24
CA ALA A 471 7.35 -10.39 -15.79
C ALA A 471 7.15 -9.08 -16.56
N ALA A 472 7.04 -9.14 -17.89
CA ALA A 472 6.80 -7.98 -18.75
C ALA A 472 5.48 -7.27 -18.43
N TRP A 473 4.42 -8.02 -18.17
CA TRP A 473 3.12 -7.48 -17.75
C TRP A 473 3.20 -6.76 -16.40
N VAL A 474 3.92 -7.35 -15.43
CA VAL A 474 4.10 -6.72 -14.12
C VAL A 474 4.93 -5.43 -14.22
N VAL A 475 5.96 -5.41 -15.06
CA VAL A 475 6.75 -4.20 -15.39
C VAL A 475 5.83 -3.13 -16.00
N LEU A 476 4.98 -3.51 -16.95
CA LEU A 476 4.02 -2.60 -17.58
C LEU A 476 3.08 -1.96 -16.55
N ALA A 477 2.52 -2.76 -15.64
CA ALA A 477 1.58 -2.27 -14.62
C ALA A 477 2.25 -1.43 -13.51
N ASN A 478 3.53 -1.68 -13.19
CA ASN A 478 4.24 -0.92 -12.16
C ASN A 478 4.83 0.40 -12.67
N TYR A 479 5.34 0.45 -13.90
CA TYR A 479 6.00 1.64 -14.45
C TYR A 479 5.10 2.52 -15.31
N TRP A 480 4.01 1.98 -15.88
CA TRP A 480 3.07 2.77 -16.68
C TRP A 480 1.61 2.55 -16.28
N PRO A 481 1.25 2.77 -15.00
CA PRO A 481 -0.10 2.53 -14.49
C PRO A 481 -1.18 3.39 -15.19
N CYS A 482 -0.87 4.63 -15.59
CA CYS A 482 -1.82 5.52 -16.26
C CYS A 482 -2.10 5.05 -17.70
N ARG A 483 -1.06 4.89 -18.52
CA ARG A 483 -1.21 4.39 -19.90
C ARG A 483 -1.79 2.97 -19.95
N LEU A 484 -1.42 2.08 -19.03
CA LEU A 484 -2.04 0.76 -18.95
C LEU A 484 -3.54 0.87 -18.59
N SER A 485 -3.89 1.66 -17.57
CA SER A 485 -5.29 1.90 -17.19
C SER A 485 -6.11 2.48 -18.35
N TRP A 486 -5.53 3.38 -19.14
CA TRP A 486 -6.12 3.91 -20.36
C TRP A 486 -6.42 2.81 -21.39
N LEU A 487 -5.45 1.93 -21.65
CA LEU A 487 -5.64 0.78 -22.57
C LEU A 487 -6.72 -0.17 -22.07
N LEU A 488 -6.75 -0.47 -20.77
CA LEU A 488 -7.78 -1.33 -20.20
C LEU A 488 -9.17 -0.71 -20.31
N ASN A 489 -9.30 0.62 -20.18
CA ASN A 489 -10.55 1.34 -20.44
C ASN A 489 -10.93 1.34 -21.93
N CYS A 490 -9.97 1.44 -22.84
CA CYS A 490 -10.18 1.24 -24.28
C CYS A 490 -10.83 -0.10 -24.58
N LEU A 491 -10.21 -1.16 -24.08
CA LEU A 491 -10.71 -2.52 -24.30
C LEU A 491 -12.06 -2.77 -23.63
N GLU A 492 -12.26 -2.29 -22.40
CA GLU A 492 -13.55 -2.44 -21.71
C GLU A 492 -14.68 -1.71 -22.45
N ASP A 493 -14.45 -0.49 -22.94
CA ASP A 493 -15.44 0.26 -23.71
C ASP A 493 -15.78 -0.44 -25.03
N ASP A 494 -14.77 -0.94 -25.76
CA ASP A 494 -14.97 -1.65 -27.02
C ASP A 494 -15.80 -2.93 -26.80
N GLN A 495 -15.48 -3.70 -25.75
CA GLN A 495 -16.28 -4.87 -25.37
C GLN A 495 -17.72 -4.52 -24.94
N GLN A 496 -17.91 -3.41 -24.21
CA GLN A 496 -19.24 -2.95 -23.83
C GLN A 496 -20.05 -2.53 -25.06
N ARG A 497 -19.42 -1.86 -26.03
CA ARG A 497 -20.05 -1.46 -27.30
C ARG A 497 -20.50 -2.67 -28.11
N LEU A 498 -19.68 -3.72 -28.21
CA LEU A 498 -20.06 -4.98 -28.86
C LEU A 498 -21.31 -5.63 -28.23
N LYS A 499 -21.52 -5.46 -26.91
CA LYS A 499 -22.74 -5.96 -26.24
C LYS A 499 -23.98 -5.11 -26.52
N ILE A 500 -23.80 -3.82 -26.78
CA ILE A 500 -24.89 -2.88 -27.07
C ILE A 500 -25.30 -2.98 -28.54
N ASP A 501 -24.32 -2.99 -29.45
CA ASP A 501 -24.53 -3.11 -30.89
C ASP A 501 -23.65 -4.25 -31.46
N PRO A 502 -24.17 -5.48 -31.51
CA PRO A 502 -23.41 -6.65 -31.94
C PRO A 502 -23.17 -6.73 -33.45
N LYS A 503 -23.56 -5.70 -34.23
CA LYS A 503 -23.58 -5.76 -35.70
C LYS A 503 -22.21 -5.63 -36.36
N ASP A 504 -21.19 -5.12 -35.66
CA ASP A 504 -19.84 -4.95 -36.22
C ASP A 504 -18.76 -5.69 -35.38
N ALA A 505 -18.24 -6.79 -35.94
CA ALA A 505 -16.88 -7.33 -35.72
C ALA A 505 -16.49 -7.93 -34.35
N ALA A 506 -17.20 -8.96 -33.87
CA ALA A 506 -16.74 -9.80 -32.75
C ALA A 506 -15.39 -10.53 -33.04
N ASP A 507 -15.14 -10.95 -34.28
CA ASP A 507 -13.95 -11.75 -34.63
C ASP A 507 -12.65 -10.92 -34.79
N SER A 508 -12.73 -9.59 -34.88
CA SER A 508 -11.54 -8.74 -35.11
C SER A 508 -10.85 -8.24 -33.84
N LEU A 509 -11.56 -8.23 -32.70
CA LEU A 509 -11.07 -7.61 -31.47
C LEU A 509 -10.05 -8.49 -30.74
N ASP A 510 -10.26 -9.81 -30.72
CA ASP A 510 -9.46 -10.76 -29.94
C ASP A 510 -7.99 -10.85 -30.39
N TYR A 511 -7.73 -10.67 -31.68
CA TYR A 511 -6.38 -10.71 -32.28
C TYR A 511 -5.66 -9.37 -32.25
N LYS A 512 -6.34 -8.31 -31.81
CA LYS A 512 -5.77 -6.97 -31.78
C LYS A 512 -4.71 -6.91 -30.68
N THR A 513 -3.55 -6.35 -31.02
CA THR A 513 -2.47 -6.17 -30.03
C THR A 513 -2.70 -4.91 -29.21
N LEU A 514 -2.21 -4.88 -27.97
CA LEU A 514 -2.23 -3.69 -27.13
C LEU A 514 -1.56 -2.48 -27.80
N TRP A 515 -0.51 -2.73 -28.57
CA TRP A 515 0.15 -1.70 -29.37
C TRP A 515 -0.79 -1.08 -30.43
N GLN A 516 -1.61 -1.87 -31.11
CA GLN A 516 -2.60 -1.35 -32.06
C GLN A 516 -3.69 -0.54 -31.35
N VAL A 517 -4.18 -1.04 -30.21
CA VAL A 517 -5.17 -0.32 -29.38
C VAL A 517 -4.60 1.03 -28.93
N PHE A 518 -3.35 1.06 -28.47
CA PHE A 518 -2.65 2.29 -28.09
C PHE A 518 -2.53 3.24 -29.27
N ARG A 519 -2.09 2.74 -30.44
CA ARG A 519 -1.90 3.56 -31.63
C ARG A 519 -3.20 4.27 -32.05
N GLU A 520 -4.34 3.61 -31.90
CA GLU A 520 -5.65 4.16 -32.27
C GLU A 520 -6.21 5.15 -31.24
N SER A 521 -5.91 4.94 -29.95
CA SER A 521 -6.43 5.74 -28.83
C SER A 521 -5.47 6.83 -28.34
N ARG A 522 -4.18 6.82 -28.75
CA ARG A 522 -3.17 7.80 -28.28
C ARG A 522 -3.56 9.26 -28.51
N VAL A 523 -4.31 9.53 -29.57
CA VAL A 523 -4.77 10.87 -29.91
C VAL A 523 -5.81 11.35 -28.89
N GLU A 524 -6.74 10.47 -28.52
CA GLU A 524 -7.75 10.74 -27.49
C GLU A 524 -7.07 10.95 -26.13
N LEU A 525 -6.07 10.13 -25.78
CA LEU A 525 -5.26 10.32 -24.57
C LEU A 525 -4.54 11.68 -24.55
N TYR A 526 -3.98 12.10 -25.69
CA TYR A 526 -3.29 13.39 -25.81
C TYR A 526 -4.24 14.59 -25.67
N MET A 527 -5.53 14.44 -26.01
CA MET A 527 -6.54 15.51 -25.85
C MET A 527 -6.86 15.78 -24.39
N ILE A 528 -6.93 14.73 -23.58
CA ILE A 528 -7.28 14.86 -22.16
C ILE A 528 -6.07 15.14 -21.27
N ARG A 529 -4.85 15.26 -21.84
CA ARG A 529 -3.59 15.35 -21.09
C ARG A 529 -3.61 16.40 -19.98
N ASP A 530 -4.20 17.57 -20.23
CA ASP A 530 -4.21 18.68 -19.27
C ASP A 530 -5.12 18.38 -18.06
N GLN A 531 -6.07 17.44 -18.23
CA GLN A 531 -6.96 16.96 -17.16
C GLN A 531 -6.36 15.80 -16.37
N ILE A 532 -5.32 15.13 -16.90
CA ILE A 532 -4.74 13.91 -16.32
C ILE A 532 -3.23 14.05 -16.07
N ASP A 533 -2.71 15.28 -16.03
CA ASP A 533 -1.29 15.59 -15.86
C ASP A 533 -0.69 14.89 -14.63
N ASP A 534 -1.41 14.88 -13.52
CA ASP A 534 -1.04 14.21 -12.27
C ASP A 534 -1.00 12.69 -12.37
N LEU A 535 -1.86 12.09 -13.18
CA LEU A 535 -1.85 10.65 -13.43
C LEU A 535 -0.71 10.28 -14.41
N LEU A 536 -0.47 11.10 -15.43
CA LEU A 536 0.60 10.87 -16.41
C LEU A 536 2.00 11.00 -15.82
N GLU A 537 2.18 11.83 -14.78
CA GLU A 537 3.45 11.93 -14.05
C GLU A 537 3.83 10.65 -13.29
N GLN A 538 2.88 9.73 -13.06
CA GLN A 538 3.19 8.43 -12.44
C GLN A 538 3.84 7.45 -13.40
N ASP A 539 3.69 7.68 -14.70
CA ASP A 539 4.25 6.83 -15.73
C ASP A 539 5.73 7.16 -15.96
N GLY A 540 6.51 6.14 -16.29
CA GLY A 540 7.87 6.30 -16.76
C GLY A 540 7.94 6.87 -18.18
N ASP A 541 9.13 6.78 -18.76
CA ASP A 541 9.43 7.24 -20.12
C ASP A 541 8.42 6.67 -21.17
N PRO A 542 7.79 7.54 -22.00
CA PRO A 542 6.79 7.10 -22.98
C PRO A 542 7.37 6.29 -24.14
N GLU A 543 8.59 6.58 -24.59
CA GLU A 543 9.26 5.81 -25.63
C GLU A 543 9.57 4.38 -25.16
N MET A 544 9.96 4.24 -23.89
CA MET A 544 10.19 2.94 -23.25
C MET A 544 8.88 2.13 -23.11
N PHE A 545 7.76 2.79 -22.84
CA PHE A 545 6.44 2.17 -22.90
C PHE A 545 6.13 1.61 -24.29
N GLU A 546 6.33 2.41 -25.34
CA GLU A 546 6.10 1.95 -26.71
C GLU A 546 7.03 0.79 -27.08
N LEU A 547 8.30 0.86 -26.68
CA LEU A 547 9.28 -0.19 -26.90
C LEU A 547 8.87 -1.49 -26.23
N LEU A 548 8.32 -1.43 -25.00
CA LEU A 548 7.82 -2.60 -24.28
C LEU A 548 6.65 -3.24 -25.02
N LEU A 549 5.64 -2.47 -25.40
CA LEU A 549 4.47 -2.99 -26.14
C LEU A 549 4.83 -3.57 -27.51
N LYS A 550 5.86 -3.05 -28.16
CA LYS A 550 6.39 -3.62 -29.42
C LYS A 550 7.22 -4.88 -29.19
N SER A 551 7.99 -4.93 -28.09
CA SER A 551 8.84 -6.07 -27.74
C SER A 551 8.02 -7.27 -27.25
N PHE A 552 6.90 -7.00 -26.57
CA PHE A 552 5.98 -7.98 -26.00
C PHE A 552 4.58 -7.75 -26.57
N PRO A 553 4.20 -8.43 -27.67
CA PRO A 553 2.94 -8.20 -28.37
C PRO A 553 1.76 -8.86 -27.64
N PHE A 554 1.34 -8.28 -26.51
CA PHE A 554 0.14 -8.72 -25.79
C PHE A 554 -1.12 -8.53 -26.65
N THR A 555 -1.95 -9.56 -26.74
CA THR A 555 -3.24 -9.54 -27.43
C THR A 555 -4.39 -9.24 -26.46
N VAL A 556 -5.57 -8.89 -26.97
CA VAL A 556 -6.78 -8.73 -26.12
C VAL A 556 -7.10 -10.01 -25.35
N LYS A 557 -6.86 -11.18 -25.97
CA LYS A 557 -7.01 -12.47 -25.29
C LYS A 557 -6.07 -12.63 -24.10
N ASP A 558 -4.82 -12.19 -24.23
CA ASP A 558 -3.86 -12.21 -23.13
C ASP A 558 -4.32 -11.31 -21.98
N VAL A 559 -4.87 -10.14 -22.29
CA VAL A 559 -5.40 -9.20 -21.29
C VAL A 559 -6.48 -9.85 -20.42
N GLU A 560 -7.33 -10.74 -20.97
CA GLU A 560 -8.32 -11.49 -20.18
C GLU A 560 -7.68 -12.36 -19.10
N VAL A 561 -6.52 -12.92 -19.41
CA VAL A 561 -5.76 -13.82 -18.52
C VAL A 561 -5.00 -12.99 -17.48
N PHE A 562 -4.44 -11.86 -17.88
CA PHE A 562 -3.60 -11.01 -17.04
C PHE A 562 -4.39 -10.15 -16.04
N VAL A 563 -5.50 -9.54 -16.46
CA VAL A 563 -6.25 -8.56 -15.65
C VAL A 563 -6.71 -9.11 -14.29
N PRO A 564 -7.27 -10.34 -14.18
CA PRO A 564 -7.67 -10.89 -12.88
C PRO A 564 -6.53 -11.04 -11.87
N ALA A 565 -5.29 -11.21 -12.35
CA ALA A 565 -4.10 -11.35 -11.52
C ALA A 565 -3.30 -10.03 -11.35
N THR A 566 -3.79 -8.94 -11.95
CA THR A 566 -3.16 -7.61 -11.87
C THR A 566 -3.67 -6.88 -10.64
N VAL A 567 -3.10 -7.19 -9.47
CA VAL A 567 -3.42 -6.49 -8.22
C VAL A 567 -2.54 -5.27 -7.99
N ASN A 568 -1.43 -5.13 -8.72
CA ASN A 568 -0.49 -4.02 -8.56
C ASN A 568 -0.90 -2.73 -9.28
N LEU A 569 -2.02 -2.76 -10.02
CA LEU A 569 -2.58 -1.58 -10.67
C LEU A 569 -3.63 -0.92 -9.76
N ASP A 570 -3.50 0.39 -9.55
CA ASP A 570 -4.50 1.16 -8.80
C ASP A 570 -5.78 1.36 -9.64
N LEU A 571 -6.91 0.82 -9.14
CA LEU A 571 -8.21 0.95 -9.81
C LEU A 571 -8.74 2.37 -9.82
N THR A 572 -8.23 3.26 -8.97
CA THR A 572 -8.66 4.65 -8.88
C THR A 572 -8.28 5.43 -10.12
N ILE A 573 -7.03 5.27 -10.57
CA ILE A 573 -6.52 5.84 -11.82
C ILE A 573 -7.43 5.43 -12.97
N ARG A 574 -7.76 4.13 -13.03
CA ARG A 574 -8.65 3.58 -14.05
C ARG A 574 -10.07 4.16 -13.96
N LYS A 575 -10.64 4.31 -12.76
CA LYS A 575 -11.98 4.88 -12.53
C LYS A 575 -12.03 6.34 -12.98
N GLU A 576 -11.04 7.15 -12.63
CA GLU A 576 -10.93 8.55 -13.00
C GLU A 576 -10.79 8.73 -14.52
N LEU A 577 -9.86 7.99 -15.14
CA LEU A 577 -9.71 7.99 -16.60
C LEU A 577 -11.00 7.56 -17.31
N GLY A 578 -11.69 6.55 -16.78
CA GLY A 578 -12.96 6.07 -17.32
C GLY A 578 -14.07 7.12 -17.22
N GLN A 579 -14.11 7.88 -16.12
CA GLN A 579 -15.06 8.99 -15.94
C GLN A 579 -14.78 10.12 -16.93
N ILE A 580 -13.53 10.60 -17.02
CA ILE A 580 -13.13 11.67 -17.94
C ILE A 580 -13.44 11.28 -19.39
N ARG A 581 -13.09 10.05 -19.77
CA ARG A 581 -13.35 9.51 -21.11
C ARG A 581 -14.84 9.34 -21.40
N GLY A 582 -15.60 8.85 -20.43
CA GLY A 582 -17.05 8.69 -20.54
C GLY A 582 -17.75 10.04 -20.75
N VAL A 583 -17.37 11.06 -19.99
CA VAL A 583 -17.88 12.43 -20.16
C VAL A 583 -17.51 13.00 -21.52
N SER A 584 -16.27 12.78 -21.98
CA SER A 584 -15.83 13.23 -23.30
C SER A 584 -16.67 12.62 -24.43
N LYS A 585 -16.97 11.32 -24.36
CA LYS A 585 -17.82 10.63 -25.35
C LYS A 585 -19.29 11.04 -25.31
N LEU A 586 -19.81 11.50 -24.16
CA LEU A 586 -21.17 12.06 -24.07
C LEU A 586 -21.29 13.39 -24.82
N GLN A 587 -20.22 14.17 -24.93
CA GLN A 587 -20.21 15.38 -25.77
C GLN A 587 -20.41 15.04 -27.25
N ASP A 588 -20.01 13.82 -27.67
CA ASP A 588 -20.15 13.35 -29.06
C ASP A 588 -21.52 12.74 -29.37
N SER A 589 -22.30 12.28 -28.38
CA SER A 589 -23.40 11.32 -28.61
C SER A 589 -24.83 11.85 -28.48
N GLY A 590 -25.06 13.13 -28.17
CA GLY A 590 -26.39 13.61 -27.76
C GLY A 590 -26.95 14.83 -28.49
N TRP A 591 -26.18 15.48 -29.35
CA TRP A 591 -26.60 16.71 -30.01
C TRP A 591 -26.87 16.38 -31.48
N ASN A 592 -28.11 16.51 -31.94
CA ASN A 592 -28.43 16.43 -33.37
C ASN A 592 -28.60 17.86 -33.90
N GLY A 593 -27.65 18.32 -34.72
CA GLY A 593 -27.71 19.65 -35.35
C GLY A 593 -26.33 20.23 -35.71
N ASN A 594 -26.27 21.44 -36.27
CA ASN A 594 -25.01 22.12 -36.62
C ASN A 594 -24.21 22.65 -35.41
N VAL A 595 -24.57 22.23 -34.18
CA VAL A 595 -24.05 22.76 -32.91
C VAL A 595 -23.23 21.70 -32.14
N VAL A 596 -23.07 20.48 -32.68
CA VAL A 596 -22.22 19.43 -32.08
C VAL A 596 -20.75 19.76 -32.32
N PRO A 597 -19.84 19.56 -31.36
CA PRO A 597 -18.41 19.51 -31.65
C PRO A 597 -18.11 18.46 -32.72
N LEU A 598 -17.26 18.80 -33.69
CA LEU A 598 -16.77 17.81 -34.65
C LEU A 598 -15.82 16.84 -33.92
N PRO A 599 -15.84 15.53 -34.25
CA PRO A 599 -14.88 14.60 -33.67
C PRO A 599 -13.46 15.06 -33.95
N PHE A 600 -12.59 15.00 -32.94
CA PHE A 600 -11.22 15.51 -33.03
C PHE A 600 -10.45 14.95 -34.24
N LYS A 601 -10.54 13.64 -34.49
CA LYS A 601 -9.90 12.98 -35.64
C LYS A 601 -10.37 13.55 -36.98
N THR A 602 -11.62 13.97 -37.05
CA THR A 602 -12.17 14.64 -38.23
C THR A 602 -11.55 16.01 -38.37
N ILE A 603 -11.57 16.84 -37.31
CA ILE A 603 -11.03 18.20 -37.32
C ILE A 603 -9.56 18.21 -37.72
N VAL A 604 -8.70 17.38 -37.10
CA VAL A 604 -7.26 17.37 -37.40
C VAL A 604 -6.94 17.07 -38.86
N ASN A 605 -7.77 16.27 -39.51
CA ASN A 605 -7.59 15.89 -40.91
C ASN A 605 -8.25 16.87 -41.89
N MET A 606 -8.90 17.94 -41.42
CA MET A 606 -9.56 18.92 -42.28
C MET A 606 -8.53 19.82 -42.97
N SER A 607 -8.62 19.86 -44.29
CA SER A 607 -8.02 20.92 -45.10
C SER A 607 -8.73 22.25 -44.87
N VAL A 608 -8.14 23.34 -45.36
CA VAL A 608 -8.78 24.67 -45.28
C VAL A 608 -10.15 24.67 -45.97
N ASP A 609 -10.30 23.94 -47.09
CA ASP A 609 -11.56 23.85 -47.81
C ASP A 609 -12.62 23.00 -47.08
N ASP A 610 -12.20 21.98 -46.34
CA ASP A 610 -13.10 21.20 -45.48
C ASP A 610 -13.65 22.06 -44.32
N VAL A 611 -12.78 22.89 -43.72
CA VAL A 611 -13.18 23.85 -42.69
C VAL A 611 -14.16 24.89 -43.25
N CYS A 612 -13.89 25.44 -44.44
CA CYS A 612 -14.80 26.37 -45.12
C CYS A 612 -16.16 25.73 -45.40
N SER A 613 -16.18 24.47 -45.86
CA SER A 613 -17.42 23.73 -46.13
C SER A 613 -18.25 23.52 -44.86
N GLU A 614 -17.61 23.26 -43.71
CA GLU A 614 -18.31 23.13 -42.42
C GLU A 614 -18.83 24.48 -41.88
N LEU A 615 -18.16 25.59 -42.17
CA LEU A 615 -18.64 26.93 -41.83
C LEU A 615 -19.87 27.34 -42.63
N GLU A 616 -19.90 27.00 -43.92
CA GLU A 616 -21.08 27.18 -44.77
C GLU A 616 -22.26 26.36 -44.23
N ARG A 617 -21.99 25.12 -43.78
CA ARG A 617 -22.96 24.26 -43.11
C ARG A 617 -23.54 24.88 -41.84
N MET A 618 -22.77 25.71 -41.13
CA MET A 618 -23.22 26.46 -39.94
C MET A 618 -23.89 27.80 -40.26
N HIS A 619 -24.12 28.13 -41.53
CA HIS A 619 -24.67 29.42 -41.98
C HIS A 619 -23.82 30.64 -41.55
N LEU A 620 -22.49 30.48 -41.50
CA LEU A 620 -21.57 31.59 -41.28
C LEU A 620 -21.18 32.22 -42.63
N ASN A 621 -21.13 33.56 -42.70
CA ASN A 621 -20.96 34.33 -43.93
C ASN A 621 -19.65 34.00 -44.69
N ALA A 622 -19.66 34.22 -46.01
CA ALA A 622 -18.52 34.06 -46.91
C ALA A 622 -17.28 34.90 -46.52
N ASP A 623 -17.47 35.99 -45.79
CA ASP A 623 -16.38 36.84 -45.28
C ASP A 623 -15.44 36.08 -44.33
N HIS A 624 -15.98 35.19 -43.49
CA HIS A 624 -15.16 34.37 -42.59
C HIS A 624 -14.37 33.29 -43.35
N ALA A 625 -14.95 32.74 -44.42
CA ALA A 625 -14.25 31.77 -45.30
C ALA A 625 -13.03 32.40 -45.98
N LYS A 626 -13.13 33.67 -46.36
CA LYS A 626 -12.00 34.43 -46.89
C LYS A 626 -10.89 34.58 -45.84
N VAL A 627 -11.25 34.93 -44.60
CA VAL A 627 -10.29 35.04 -43.49
C VAL A 627 -9.55 33.72 -43.22
N LEU A 628 -10.21 32.56 -43.32
CA LEU A 628 -9.52 31.26 -43.18
C LEU A 628 -8.54 30.97 -44.30
N ARG A 629 -8.92 31.28 -45.54
CA ARG A 629 -8.06 31.08 -46.71
C ARG A 629 -6.84 32.01 -46.66
N ASP A 630 -7.05 33.27 -46.32
CA ASP A 630 -5.98 34.26 -46.22
C ASP A 630 -4.97 33.89 -45.11
N ASN A 631 -5.45 33.30 -44.00
CA ASN A 631 -4.62 32.88 -42.87
C ASN A 631 -4.24 31.38 -42.86
N HIS A 632 -4.57 30.64 -43.92
CA HIS A 632 -4.27 29.20 -44.07
C HIS A 632 -4.71 28.34 -42.87
N LEU A 633 -5.87 28.68 -42.28
CA LEU A 633 -6.38 28.04 -41.08
C LEU A 633 -6.99 26.67 -41.42
N ASN A 634 -6.16 25.63 -41.36
CA ASN A 634 -6.58 24.24 -41.46
C ASN A 634 -7.02 23.68 -40.10
N GLY A 635 -7.48 22.43 -40.09
CA GLY A 635 -7.92 21.75 -38.88
C GLY A 635 -6.90 21.72 -37.73
N LEU A 636 -5.60 21.59 -38.05
CA LEU A 636 -4.51 21.65 -37.08
C LEU A 636 -4.36 23.05 -36.45
N ALA A 637 -4.45 24.10 -37.27
CA ALA A 637 -4.36 25.48 -36.83
C ALA A 637 -5.54 25.86 -35.91
N LEU A 638 -6.72 25.30 -36.15
CA LEU A 638 -7.88 25.49 -35.27
C LEU A 638 -7.70 24.78 -33.92
N VAL A 639 -7.21 23.54 -33.93
CA VAL A 639 -7.04 22.74 -32.72
C VAL A 639 -5.96 23.28 -31.79
N PHE A 640 -4.79 23.65 -32.35
CA PHE A 640 -3.62 24.04 -31.57
C PHE A 640 -3.42 25.56 -31.48
N GLY A 641 -4.27 26.32 -32.17
CA GLY A 641 -4.25 27.77 -32.14
C GLY A 641 -4.78 28.34 -30.83
N ASP A 642 -4.31 29.54 -30.49
CA ASP A 642 -4.84 30.30 -29.37
C ASP A 642 -6.27 30.78 -29.67
N ALA A 643 -7.22 30.40 -28.81
CA ALA A 643 -8.63 30.72 -28.99
C ALA A 643 -8.91 32.24 -28.96
N ASP A 644 -8.15 33.02 -28.18
CA ASP A 644 -8.32 34.47 -28.10
C ASP A 644 -7.75 35.16 -29.34
N GLN A 645 -6.64 34.63 -29.90
CA GLN A 645 -6.12 35.09 -31.19
C GLN A 645 -7.10 34.80 -32.32
N LEU A 646 -7.64 33.57 -32.38
CA LEU A 646 -8.67 33.20 -33.36
C LEU A 646 -9.90 34.10 -33.24
N LYS A 647 -10.37 34.38 -32.01
CA LYS A 647 -11.50 35.29 -31.77
C LYS A 647 -11.23 36.70 -32.30
N SER A 648 -10.03 37.21 -32.06
CA SER A 648 -9.62 38.54 -32.53
C SER A 648 -9.53 38.61 -34.06
N LEU A 649 -9.16 37.51 -34.71
CA LEU A 649 -8.93 37.42 -36.15
C LEU A 649 -10.24 37.31 -36.96
N PHE A 650 -11.24 36.62 -36.42
CA PHE A 650 -12.52 36.43 -37.11
C PHE A 650 -13.52 37.58 -36.93
N HIS A 651 -13.33 38.46 -35.94
CA HIS A 651 -14.26 39.57 -35.62
C HIS A 651 -15.74 39.15 -35.50
N MET A 652 -16.00 37.90 -35.07
CA MET A 652 -17.35 37.35 -34.96
C MET A 652 -18.15 37.99 -33.83
N THR A 653 -19.47 38.03 -33.97
CA THR A 653 -20.38 38.32 -32.85
C THR A 653 -20.27 37.24 -31.77
N LEU A 654 -20.67 37.54 -30.53
CA LEU A 654 -20.58 36.58 -29.41
C LEU A 654 -21.31 35.25 -29.71
N GLY A 655 -22.48 35.31 -30.37
CA GLY A 655 -23.24 34.11 -30.74
C GLY A 655 -22.55 33.27 -31.81
N GLN A 656 -22.04 33.91 -32.87
CA GLN A 656 -21.30 33.24 -33.95
C GLN A 656 -20.00 32.63 -33.45
N TRP A 657 -19.25 33.35 -32.60
CA TRP A 657 -18.04 32.86 -31.96
C TRP A 657 -18.32 31.65 -31.06
N THR A 658 -19.43 31.69 -30.30
CA THR A 658 -19.81 30.57 -29.43
C THR A 658 -20.17 29.33 -30.26
N ALA A 659 -20.90 29.48 -31.37
CA ALA A 659 -21.20 28.39 -32.29
C ALA A 659 -19.94 27.82 -32.95
N PHE A 660 -19.06 28.69 -33.45
CA PHE A 660 -17.76 28.30 -34.04
C PHE A 660 -16.89 27.55 -33.02
N ARG A 661 -16.76 28.11 -31.81
CA ARG A 661 -15.99 27.52 -30.73
C ARG A 661 -16.55 26.17 -30.33
N LEU A 662 -17.87 26.03 -30.14
CA LEU A 662 -18.48 24.74 -29.83
C LEU A 662 -18.25 23.71 -30.94
N ARG A 663 -18.33 24.10 -32.22
CA ARG A 663 -18.18 23.20 -33.36
C ARG A 663 -16.73 22.73 -33.57
N PHE A 664 -15.75 23.62 -33.48
CA PHE A 664 -14.35 23.33 -33.83
C PHE A 664 -13.38 23.26 -32.64
N LEU A 665 -13.66 23.97 -31.54
CA LEU A 665 -12.78 24.08 -30.37
C LEU A 665 -13.34 23.34 -29.14
N GLY A 666 -14.58 22.85 -29.20
CA GLY A 666 -15.27 22.16 -28.10
C GLY A 666 -15.74 23.09 -26.98
N PHE A 667 -16.04 22.50 -25.82
CA PHE A 667 -16.52 23.23 -24.64
C PHE A 667 -15.37 23.92 -23.89
N PRO A 668 -15.61 25.12 -23.29
CA PRO A 668 -14.63 25.71 -22.38
C PRO A 668 -14.33 24.77 -21.20
N PRO A 669 -13.08 24.74 -20.69
CA PRO A 669 -12.77 24.00 -19.47
C PRO A 669 -13.59 24.52 -18.29
N ASP A 670 -14.06 23.62 -17.42
CA ASP A 670 -14.91 23.95 -16.26
C ASP A 670 -14.14 24.87 -15.30
N PRO A 671 -14.71 26.01 -14.85
CA PRO A 671 -14.09 26.88 -13.84
C PRO A 671 -13.67 26.17 -12.55
N ARG A 672 -14.32 25.04 -12.19
CA ARG A 672 -13.92 24.21 -11.04
C ARG A 672 -12.59 23.47 -11.26
N GLN A 673 -12.18 23.28 -12.51
CA GLN A 673 -10.90 22.65 -12.90
C GLN A 673 -9.74 23.64 -12.83
N THR A 674 -9.96 24.92 -13.12
CA THR A 674 -8.94 25.99 -12.98
C THR A 674 -8.51 26.21 -11.53
N ALA A 675 -9.38 25.89 -10.57
CA ALA A 675 -9.04 25.89 -9.14
C ALA A 675 -8.16 24.70 -8.71
N ARG A 676 -8.17 23.58 -9.45
CA ARG A 676 -7.30 22.41 -9.19
C ARG A 676 -5.90 22.55 -9.80
N ASN A 677 -5.74 23.36 -10.85
CA ASN A 677 -4.45 23.58 -11.52
C ASN A 677 -4.30 25.07 -11.91
N PRO A 678 -3.67 25.92 -11.08
CA PRO A 678 -3.53 27.36 -11.33
C PRO A 678 -2.46 27.69 -12.41
N ARG A 679 -2.18 26.79 -13.36
CA ARG A 679 -1.08 26.95 -14.33
C ARG A 679 -1.42 27.81 -15.56
N THR A 680 -2.68 28.20 -15.78
CA THR A 680 -3.09 28.87 -17.04
C THR A 680 -3.29 30.39 -16.98
N THR A 681 -3.09 31.07 -15.84
CA THR A 681 -3.31 32.53 -15.75
C THR A 681 -2.06 33.41 -15.81
N HIS A 682 -0.86 32.86 -16.07
CA HIS A 682 0.38 33.65 -16.17
C HIS A 682 0.82 33.95 -17.61
N HIS A 683 -0.10 34.36 -18.49
CA HIS A 683 0.26 35.09 -19.71
C HIS A 683 -0.68 36.28 -19.96
N SER A 684 -0.88 37.13 -18.94
CA SER A 684 -1.39 38.48 -19.15
C SER A 684 -1.00 39.41 -17.98
N LEU A 685 0.30 39.65 -17.78
CA LEU A 685 0.70 40.84 -17.03
C LEU A 685 0.72 42.03 -17.99
N ALA A 686 -0.45 42.67 -18.07
CA ALA A 686 -0.57 44.04 -18.53
C ALA A 686 0.29 44.94 -17.63
N SER A 687 1.18 45.68 -18.28
CA SER A 687 1.88 46.83 -17.75
C SER A 687 0.91 47.83 -17.10
N ALA A 688 1.11 48.14 -15.83
CA ALA A 688 0.63 49.38 -15.22
C ALA A 688 1.69 49.92 -14.24
N PRO A 689 1.87 51.25 -14.15
CA PRO A 689 3.14 51.85 -13.78
C PRO A 689 3.31 52.01 -12.27
N HIS A 690 4.56 51.93 -11.83
CA HIS A 690 5.01 52.29 -10.49
C HIS A 690 4.56 53.71 -10.10
N THR A 691 3.77 53.81 -9.04
CA THR A 691 3.74 55.00 -8.19
C THR A 691 4.06 54.57 -6.76
N ARG A 692 5.33 54.79 -6.37
CA ARG A 692 5.73 54.87 -4.96
C ARG A 692 4.97 56.01 -4.31
N ARG A 693 4.25 55.73 -3.22
CA ARG A 693 4.01 56.72 -2.16
C ARG A 693 4.72 56.23 -0.90
N HIS A 694 5.78 56.95 -0.57
CA HIS A 694 6.21 57.14 0.80
C HIS A 694 5.06 57.76 1.60
N ASP A 695 4.79 57.23 2.77
CA ASP A 695 4.38 57.91 4.01
C ASP A 695 4.53 56.83 5.11
N GLY A 696 5.26 56.95 6.21
CA GLY A 696 5.74 58.14 6.89
C GLY A 696 4.87 58.47 8.11
N LEU A 697 5.14 57.78 9.23
CA LEU A 697 4.88 58.18 10.63
C LEU A 697 3.42 58.26 11.15
N ARG A 698 3.03 57.32 12.02
CA ARG A 698 3.09 57.47 13.50
C ARG A 698 2.71 56.18 14.21
#